data_AF-A0AAJ1BEF3-F1
#
_entry.id   AF-A0AAJ1BEF3-F1
#
_cell.length_a   1.000
_cell.length_b   1.000
_cell.length_c   1.000
_cell.angle_alpha   90.00
_cell.angle_beta   90.00
_cell.angle_gamma   90.00
#
_symmetry.space_group_name_H-M   'P 1'
#
loop_
_entity.id
_entity.type
_entity.pdbx_description
1 polymer ?
#
loop_
_entity_poly.entity_id
_entity_poly.type
_entity_poly.pdbx_seq_one_letter_code
_entity_poly.pdbx_strand_id
1 'polypeptide(L)'
;MRIAFAGNPNSGKTTMFNALTGKKAKVGNWGGVTVGQAEAKLRNELSGNRDATAVDLPGAYSMSPFTPEESITSKYVHDAAPDAIVNIVDATNLRRSLFFTTQLLELGVPIVVALNKSDINDKEQTQIDAQKLQRELGCPVIPTVSTAKENNGLDQVLRAVFTQEGKKQKAPYLQADIDLTDKQAVDIEDRRRYQFVDSVVDAVETRKVKVAAHTRQDTLDAVLTNKFAGIAIFAAIMWAVFAISQTYLGPLIADWLVGWIEAFQDWVSEQMADSPALLRTIIADGLIGGVGAVIGFLPLVMVMYFLLALLEESGYMARVSAVLDPIFKRVGLSGKSVIPIVISTGCAIPGIMSCRTIRDERERRATAMLASFIPCGAKIPVIALFGGAFFAGSAWVSWVSYFVGLCLIFLGALLVKMVTGHKFRKTFFIMELPRYRVPSLWNATLSMLERAKAYIIKAATIILVCNLVVQLMQTFNWSFQVVEEGAENTSILASIATPFSFLLIPLGFGTWQLAAAAVTGFIAKENVVGTLAVVYGLTRFIDTDELAMTGGANTVAATMGLTSVSALAYLFFNLYTPPCFAAIGAMNSEMRDRRWLWSAIGLQFCTGYTIAFLVNQVGTLVVYGHLAAGFLPGLLAVAIMAGVITLISRQIHANFSAQYNLHQQVEKAA
;
A
#
# COMPACT_ATOMS: atom_id res chain seq x y z
N MET A 1 3.20 -15.71 38.01
CA MET A 1 2.27 -16.18 36.96
C MET A 1 2.34 -15.26 35.75
N ARG A 2 2.50 -15.81 34.54
CA ARG A 2 2.38 -15.10 33.26
C ARG A 2 1.05 -15.44 32.59
N ILE A 3 0.26 -14.42 32.31
CA ILE A 3 -1.08 -14.56 31.74
C ILE A 3 -1.07 -13.91 30.36
N ALA A 4 -1.30 -14.71 29.32
CA ALA A 4 -1.38 -14.23 27.96
C ALA A 4 -2.82 -13.83 27.60
N PHE A 5 -3.00 -12.62 27.07
CA PHE A 5 -4.29 -12.13 26.58
C PHE A 5 -4.35 -12.34 25.07
N ALA A 6 -5.16 -13.30 24.63
CA ALA A 6 -5.34 -13.66 23.23
C ALA A 6 -6.77 -13.34 22.79
N GLY A 7 -6.99 -13.01 21.52
CA GLY A 7 -8.33 -12.80 20.98
C GLY A 7 -8.31 -12.16 19.61
N ASN A 8 -9.46 -12.11 18.96
CA ASN A 8 -9.54 -11.49 17.63
C ASN A 8 -9.29 -9.98 17.68
N PRO A 9 -8.85 -9.38 16.56
CA PRO A 9 -8.92 -7.93 16.37
C PRO A 9 -10.33 -7.41 16.67
N ASN A 10 -10.42 -6.24 17.32
CA ASN A 10 -11.67 -5.60 17.73
C ASN A 10 -12.55 -6.37 18.74
N SER A 11 -12.09 -7.49 19.32
CA SER A 11 -12.79 -8.21 20.40
C SER A 11 -12.88 -7.43 21.73
N GLY A 12 -12.17 -6.29 21.84
CA GLY A 12 -12.06 -5.51 23.07
C GLY A 12 -10.88 -5.91 23.97
N LYS A 13 -9.97 -6.76 23.47
CA LYS A 13 -8.71 -7.16 24.14
C LYS A 13 -7.93 -6.00 24.75
N THR A 14 -7.59 -4.97 23.97
CA THR A 14 -6.81 -3.82 24.47
C THR A 14 -7.58 -3.03 25.56
N THR A 15 -8.89 -2.93 25.43
CA THR A 15 -9.75 -2.29 26.45
C THR A 15 -9.71 -3.08 27.75
N MET A 16 -9.86 -4.41 27.68
CA MET A 16 -9.79 -5.31 28.83
C MET A 16 -8.40 -5.28 29.49
N PHE A 17 -7.33 -5.38 28.69
CA PHE A 17 -5.95 -5.31 29.15
C PHE A 17 -5.68 -4.01 29.93
N ASN A 18 -6.12 -2.87 29.40
CA ASN A 18 -5.97 -1.58 30.07
C ASN A 18 -6.79 -1.48 31.37
N ALA A 19 -7.98 -2.06 31.42
CA ALA A 19 -8.81 -2.09 32.61
C ALA A 19 -8.15 -2.88 33.76
N LEU A 20 -7.51 -4.01 33.43
CA LEU A 20 -6.86 -4.90 34.40
C LEU A 20 -5.47 -4.42 34.86
N THR A 21 -4.78 -3.61 34.05
CA THR A 21 -3.38 -3.19 34.28
C THR A 21 -3.23 -1.71 34.66
N GLY A 22 -4.28 -0.89 34.52
CA GLY A 22 -4.26 0.52 34.94
C GLY A 22 -3.39 1.43 34.06
N LYS A 23 -3.25 1.12 32.76
CA LYS A 23 -2.50 1.87 31.73
C LYS A 23 -0.96 1.92 31.88
N LYS A 24 -0.34 1.21 32.84
CA LYS A 24 1.12 1.17 33.06
C LYS A 24 1.82 0.03 32.29
N ALA A 25 1.60 -0.08 30.99
CA ALA A 25 2.26 -1.09 30.17
C ALA A 25 3.65 -0.63 29.71
N LYS A 26 4.67 -1.49 29.84
CA LYS A 26 5.91 -1.33 29.09
C LYS A 26 5.60 -1.67 27.64
N VAL A 27 5.70 -0.67 26.75
CA VAL A 27 5.48 -0.83 25.31
C VAL A 27 6.84 -1.02 24.64
N GLY A 28 7.15 -2.26 24.26
CA GLY A 28 8.29 -2.63 23.44
C GLY A 28 7.86 -3.10 22.05
N ASN A 29 8.78 -3.68 21.29
CA ASN A 29 8.47 -4.42 20.05
C ASN A 29 8.85 -5.89 20.25
N TRP A 30 8.05 -6.80 19.70
CA TRP A 30 8.42 -8.21 19.62
C TRP A 30 9.69 -8.38 18.76
N GLY A 31 10.57 -9.32 19.13
CA GLY A 31 11.87 -9.50 18.47
C GLY A 31 11.76 -9.69 16.95
N GLY A 32 12.40 -8.82 16.18
CA GLY A 32 12.47 -8.90 14.72
C GLY A 32 11.22 -8.41 13.95
N VAL A 33 10.22 -7.84 14.63
CA VAL A 33 8.96 -7.39 14.01
C VAL A 33 8.48 -6.05 14.58
N THR A 34 7.64 -5.32 13.84
CA THR A 34 7.17 -3.98 14.22
C THR A 34 5.90 -3.99 15.08
N VAL A 35 5.54 -5.15 15.61
CA VAL A 35 4.32 -5.33 16.40
C VAL A 35 4.65 -4.99 17.85
N GLY A 36 3.85 -4.11 18.44
CA GLY A 36 4.03 -3.69 19.83
C GLY A 36 3.83 -4.85 20.80
N GLN A 37 4.73 -4.97 21.76
CA GLN A 37 4.64 -5.87 22.91
C GLN A 37 4.24 -5.03 24.11
N ALA A 38 3.07 -5.30 24.70
CA ALA A 38 2.62 -4.65 25.92
C ALA A 38 2.62 -5.65 27.07
N GLU A 39 3.48 -5.40 28.05
CA GLU A 39 3.55 -6.18 29.29
C GLU A 39 3.34 -5.28 30.50
N ALA A 40 2.50 -5.73 31.43
CA ALA A 40 2.19 -4.99 32.64
C ALA A 40 1.89 -5.93 33.80
N LYS A 41 2.19 -5.48 35.03
CA LYS A 41 1.69 -6.17 36.22
C LYS A 41 0.19 -5.89 36.39
N LEU A 42 -0.55 -6.89 36.87
CA LEU A 42 -1.95 -6.70 37.24
C LEU A 42 -2.07 -5.72 38.41
N ARG A 43 -3.20 -4.99 38.50
CA ARG A 43 -3.48 -4.14 39.68
C ARG A 43 -3.54 -4.99 40.94
N ASN A 44 -2.86 -4.54 42.00
CA ASN A 44 -2.77 -5.27 43.28
C ASN A 44 -4.15 -5.61 43.89
N GLU A 45 -5.12 -4.71 43.75
CA GLU A 45 -6.52 -4.90 44.16
C GLU A 45 -7.18 -6.12 43.51
N LEU A 46 -6.81 -6.41 42.25
CA LEU A 46 -7.39 -7.46 41.43
C LEU A 46 -6.58 -8.76 41.47
N SER A 47 -5.26 -8.66 41.69
CA SER A 47 -4.37 -9.82 41.78
C SER A 47 -4.35 -10.48 43.16
N GLY A 48 -4.96 -9.86 44.17
CA GLY A 48 -4.90 -10.35 45.56
C GLY A 48 -3.46 -10.45 46.06
N ASN A 49 -2.59 -9.49 45.69
CA ASN A 49 -1.14 -9.49 45.97
C ASN A 49 -0.31 -10.62 45.32
N ARG A 50 -0.84 -11.34 44.32
CA ARG A 50 -0.02 -12.29 43.54
C ARG A 50 0.87 -11.55 42.52
N ASP A 51 2.10 -12.04 42.34
CA ASP A 51 3.00 -11.55 41.29
C ASP A 51 2.59 -12.13 39.92
N ALA A 52 1.65 -11.46 39.29
CA ALA A 52 1.06 -11.83 38.01
C ALA A 52 1.35 -10.76 36.94
N THR A 53 1.96 -11.20 35.84
CA THR A 53 2.28 -10.36 34.68
C THR A 53 1.32 -10.67 33.55
N ALA A 54 0.60 -9.67 33.07
CA ALA A 54 -0.25 -9.74 31.90
C ALA A 54 0.56 -9.38 30.65
N VAL A 55 0.45 -10.21 29.62
CA VAL A 55 1.10 -10.01 28.32
C VAL A 55 0.01 -9.90 27.27
N ASP A 56 -0.05 -8.76 26.59
CA ASP A 56 -1.01 -8.53 25.50
C ASP A 56 -0.47 -9.15 24.21
N LEU A 57 -1.11 -10.22 23.72
CA LEU A 57 -0.74 -10.80 22.44
C LEU A 57 -1.34 -10.01 21.28
N PRO A 58 -0.70 -9.98 20.11
CA PRO A 58 -1.28 -9.38 18.92
C PRO A 58 -2.65 -9.99 18.59
N GLY A 59 -3.60 -9.18 18.13
CA GLY A 59 -4.92 -9.70 17.75
C GLY A 59 -4.80 -10.63 16.54
N ALA A 60 -5.25 -11.88 16.69
CA ALA A 60 -5.11 -12.94 15.69
C ALA A 60 -6.48 -13.60 15.37
N TYR A 61 -6.65 -14.08 14.14
CA TYR A 61 -7.82 -14.87 13.76
C TYR A 61 -7.51 -16.36 13.73
N SER A 62 -6.25 -16.72 13.56
CA SER A 62 -5.76 -18.09 13.64
C SER A 62 -4.37 -18.15 14.28
N MET A 63 -3.96 -19.34 14.68
CA MET A 63 -2.59 -19.68 15.07
C MET A 63 -1.69 -19.97 13.87
N SER A 64 -2.24 -19.95 12.66
CA SER A 64 -1.49 -20.20 11.44
C SER A 64 -0.59 -19.01 11.11
N PRO A 65 0.68 -19.19 10.72
CA PRO A 65 1.64 -18.09 10.60
C PRO A 65 1.46 -17.34 9.27
N PHE A 66 0.28 -16.76 9.01
CA PHE A 66 0.02 -15.99 7.80
C PHE A 66 0.31 -14.51 8.00
N THR A 67 -0.02 -13.95 9.16
CA THR A 67 0.39 -12.58 9.50
C THR A 67 1.50 -12.56 10.56
N PRO A 68 2.30 -11.47 10.64
CA PRO A 68 3.26 -11.31 11.73
C PRO A 68 2.60 -11.48 13.11
N GLU A 69 1.38 -10.97 13.29
CA GLU A 69 0.60 -11.10 14.53
C GLU A 69 0.30 -12.57 14.88
N GLU A 70 -0.10 -13.37 13.91
CA GLU A 70 -0.38 -14.80 14.11
C GLU A 70 0.90 -15.59 14.38
N SER A 71 1.99 -15.28 13.66
CA SER A 71 3.29 -15.90 13.92
C SER A 71 3.85 -15.56 15.31
N ILE A 72 3.65 -14.32 15.79
CA ILE A 72 4.08 -13.91 17.14
C ILE A 72 3.25 -14.63 18.18
N THR A 73 1.92 -14.66 18.01
CA THR A 73 1.02 -15.34 18.94
C THR A 73 1.37 -16.84 19.04
N SER A 74 1.62 -17.50 17.91
CA SER A 74 2.07 -18.88 17.87
C SER A 74 3.43 -19.08 18.55
N LYS A 75 4.46 -18.32 18.14
CA LYS A 75 5.80 -18.41 18.73
C LYS A 75 5.79 -18.13 20.22
N TYR A 76 5.06 -17.11 20.67
CA TYR A 76 5.02 -16.76 22.09
C TYR A 76 4.42 -17.89 22.93
N VAL A 77 3.30 -18.47 22.50
CA VAL A 77 2.68 -19.54 23.29
C VAL A 77 3.58 -20.77 23.35
N HIS A 78 4.35 -21.06 22.29
CA HIS A 78 5.34 -22.14 22.28
C HIS A 78 6.60 -21.83 23.09
N ASP A 79 7.24 -20.68 22.87
CA ASP A 79 8.57 -20.33 23.41
C ASP A 79 8.48 -19.84 24.86
N ALA A 80 7.47 -19.03 25.18
CA ALA A 80 7.33 -18.38 26.48
C ALA A 80 6.49 -19.18 27.47
N ALA A 81 5.77 -20.21 27.01
CA ALA A 81 4.95 -21.14 27.77
C ALA A 81 4.14 -20.46 28.90
N PRO A 82 3.11 -19.67 28.58
CA PRO A 82 2.34 -18.94 29.58
C PRO A 82 1.60 -19.90 30.55
N ASP A 83 1.44 -19.48 31.81
CA ASP A 83 0.77 -20.29 32.84
C ASP A 83 -0.74 -20.40 32.59
N ALA A 84 -1.33 -19.38 31.95
CA ALA A 84 -2.73 -19.37 31.52
C ALA A 84 -2.95 -18.39 30.37
N ILE A 85 -4.00 -18.64 29.59
CA ILE A 85 -4.47 -17.77 28.51
C ILE A 85 -5.86 -17.24 28.86
N VAL A 86 -6.00 -15.92 28.87
CA VAL A 86 -7.32 -15.27 28.82
C VAL A 86 -7.67 -15.06 27.36
N ASN A 87 -8.67 -15.79 26.88
CA ASN A 87 -9.15 -15.67 25.50
C ASN A 87 -10.37 -14.74 25.44
N ILE A 88 -10.20 -13.55 24.86
CA ILE A 88 -11.27 -12.57 24.67
C ILE A 88 -12.07 -12.92 23.42
N VAL A 89 -13.30 -13.36 23.63
CA VAL A 89 -14.24 -13.79 22.58
C VAL A 89 -15.29 -12.69 22.39
N ASP A 90 -15.53 -12.27 21.14
CA ASP A 90 -16.57 -11.28 20.84
C ASP A 90 -17.94 -11.96 20.81
N ALA A 91 -18.80 -11.62 21.76
CA ALA A 91 -20.16 -12.18 21.86
C ALA A 91 -21.01 -11.91 20.61
N THR A 92 -20.77 -10.79 19.92
CA THR A 92 -21.52 -10.41 18.71
C THR A 92 -21.16 -11.27 17.49
N ASN A 93 -19.99 -11.92 17.50
CA ASN A 93 -19.45 -12.72 16.40
C ASN A 93 -18.88 -14.05 16.90
N LEU A 94 -19.68 -14.77 17.71
CA LEU A 94 -19.25 -15.96 18.44
C LEU A 94 -18.57 -17.02 17.55
N ARG A 95 -19.17 -17.38 16.41
CA ARG A 95 -18.64 -18.37 15.45
C ARG A 95 -17.21 -18.09 15.01
N ARG A 96 -16.92 -16.82 14.69
CA ARG A 96 -15.57 -16.41 14.26
C ARG A 96 -14.57 -16.52 15.40
N SER A 97 -14.95 -16.09 16.60
CA SER A 97 -14.07 -16.13 17.76
C SER A 97 -13.81 -17.54 18.27
N LEU A 98 -14.80 -18.43 18.18
CA LEU A 98 -14.63 -19.82 18.59
C LEU A 98 -13.68 -20.59 17.67
N PHE A 99 -13.55 -20.24 16.39
CA PHE A 99 -12.54 -20.84 15.52
C PHE A 99 -11.12 -20.67 16.10
N PHE A 100 -10.73 -19.43 16.44
CA PHE A 100 -9.44 -19.17 17.08
C PHE A 100 -9.35 -19.84 18.46
N THR A 101 -10.46 -19.87 19.20
CA THR A 101 -10.54 -20.51 20.53
C THR A 101 -10.20 -21.99 20.47
N THR A 102 -10.71 -22.74 19.47
CA THR A 102 -10.40 -24.17 19.32
C THR A 102 -8.92 -24.43 19.13
N GLN A 103 -8.22 -23.59 18.35
CA GLN A 103 -6.77 -23.69 18.17
C GLN A 103 -6.00 -23.40 19.46
N LEU A 104 -6.44 -22.43 20.27
CA LEU A 104 -5.83 -22.17 21.56
C LEU A 104 -6.01 -23.36 22.51
N LEU A 105 -7.19 -23.98 22.53
CA LEU A 105 -7.50 -25.14 23.39
C LEU A 105 -6.59 -26.34 23.10
N GLU A 106 -6.11 -26.49 21.86
CA GLU A 106 -5.17 -27.54 21.43
C GLU A 106 -3.75 -27.37 22.01
N LEU A 107 -3.39 -26.19 22.52
CA LEU A 107 -2.05 -25.91 23.04
C LEU A 107 -1.81 -26.55 24.43
N GLY A 108 -2.85 -27.07 25.07
CA GLY A 108 -2.77 -27.71 26.39
C GLY A 108 -2.57 -26.75 27.56
N VAL A 109 -2.45 -25.45 27.30
CA VAL A 109 -2.36 -24.37 28.30
C VAL A 109 -3.75 -24.07 28.86
N PRO A 110 -3.91 -23.87 30.19
CA PRO A 110 -5.19 -23.48 30.78
C PRO A 110 -5.79 -22.23 30.14
N ILE A 111 -7.04 -22.32 29.70
CA ILE A 111 -7.75 -21.20 29.06
C ILE A 111 -8.94 -20.77 29.90
N VAL A 112 -9.16 -19.46 29.95
CA VAL A 112 -10.40 -18.85 30.45
C VAL A 112 -10.97 -17.97 29.34
N VAL A 113 -12.20 -18.23 28.94
CA VAL A 113 -12.90 -17.46 27.92
C VAL A 113 -13.60 -16.28 28.57
N ALA A 114 -13.20 -15.08 28.18
CA ALA A 114 -13.89 -13.84 28.51
C ALA A 114 -14.82 -13.47 27.35
N LEU A 115 -16.12 -13.75 27.50
CA LEU A 115 -17.15 -13.48 26.51
C LEU A 115 -17.53 -11.99 26.56
N ASN A 116 -16.82 -11.18 25.77
CA ASN A 116 -16.86 -9.73 25.84
C ASN A 116 -17.93 -9.13 24.92
N LYS A 117 -18.32 -7.87 25.19
CA LYS A 117 -19.42 -7.16 24.51
C LYS A 117 -20.80 -7.83 24.70
N SER A 118 -20.99 -8.49 25.85
CA SER A 118 -22.26 -9.15 26.16
C SER A 118 -23.43 -8.15 26.19
N ASP A 119 -23.18 -6.88 26.53
CA ASP A 119 -24.15 -5.79 26.53
C ASP A 119 -24.74 -5.47 25.14
N ILE A 120 -24.00 -5.74 24.07
CA ILE A 120 -24.46 -5.54 22.69
C ILE A 120 -25.44 -6.65 22.31
N ASN A 121 -25.13 -7.91 22.68
CA ASN A 121 -26.03 -9.04 22.42
C ASN A 121 -27.37 -8.90 23.14
N ASP A 122 -27.35 -8.40 24.38
CA ASP A 122 -28.58 -8.13 25.13
C ASP A 122 -29.47 -7.11 24.40
N LYS A 123 -28.87 -6.03 23.85
CA LYS A 123 -29.57 -5.03 23.03
C LYS A 123 -30.11 -5.62 21.71
N GLU A 124 -29.38 -6.56 21.12
CA GLU A 124 -29.77 -7.24 19.88
C GLU A 124 -30.69 -8.45 20.12
N GLN A 125 -31.13 -8.69 21.36
CA GLN A 125 -31.97 -9.83 21.77
C GLN A 125 -31.37 -11.20 21.39
N THR A 126 -30.05 -11.31 21.41
CA THR A 126 -29.31 -12.56 21.21
C THR A 126 -28.88 -13.09 22.57
N GLN A 127 -29.31 -14.30 22.93
CA GLN A 127 -28.90 -14.94 24.18
C GLN A 127 -27.84 -16.01 23.91
N ILE A 128 -26.74 -15.96 24.67
CA ILE A 128 -25.70 -16.99 24.67
C ILE A 128 -25.72 -17.67 26.02
N ASP A 129 -25.91 -19.00 26.03
CA ASP A 129 -25.81 -19.80 27.23
C ASP A 129 -24.33 -20.05 27.57
N ALA A 130 -23.78 -19.22 28.45
CA ALA A 130 -22.40 -19.32 28.90
C ALA A 130 -22.09 -20.63 29.64
N GLN A 131 -23.06 -21.20 30.37
CA GLN A 131 -22.85 -22.47 31.09
C GLN A 131 -22.74 -23.64 30.12
N LYS A 132 -23.59 -23.66 29.10
CA LYS A 132 -23.52 -24.67 28.04
C LYS A 132 -22.25 -24.51 27.22
N LEU A 133 -21.86 -23.28 26.87
CA LEU A 133 -20.60 -23.02 26.16
C LEU A 133 -19.38 -23.48 26.96
N GLN A 134 -19.38 -23.29 28.29
CA GLN A 134 -18.34 -23.82 29.17
C GLN A 134 -18.25 -25.36 29.13
N ARG A 135 -19.39 -26.07 29.03
CA ARG A 135 -19.39 -27.54 28.91
C ARG A 135 -18.84 -28.02 27.58
N GLU A 136 -19.22 -27.37 26.48
CA GLU A 136 -18.75 -27.71 25.12
C GLU A 136 -17.25 -27.43 24.93
N LEU A 137 -16.76 -26.30 25.46
CA LEU A 137 -15.35 -25.92 25.32
C LEU A 137 -14.44 -26.58 26.36
N GLY A 138 -14.99 -27.08 27.46
CA GLY A 138 -14.22 -27.67 28.56
C GLY A 138 -13.36 -26.67 29.33
N CYS A 139 -13.71 -25.37 29.30
CA CYS A 139 -12.99 -24.30 29.99
C CYS A 139 -13.96 -23.26 30.57
N PRO A 140 -13.60 -22.50 31.62
CA PRO A 140 -14.48 -21.48 32.20
C PRO A 140 -14.85 -20.39 31.17
N VAL A 141 -16.13 -20.08 31.08
CA VAL A 141 -16.67 -19.02 30.20
C VAL A 141 -17.37 -17.97 31.04
N ILE A 142 -16.90 -16.73 30.97
CA ILE A 142 -17.38 -15.64 31.82
C ILE A 142 -17.85 -14.48 30.95
N PRO A 143 -19.13 -14.07 31.05
CA PRO A 143 -19.63 -12.86 30.40
C PRO A 143 -18.92 -11.62 30.93
N THR A 144 -18.46 -10.75 30.02
CA THR A 144 -17.73 -9.52 30.36
C THR A 144 -18.17 -8.33 29.53
N VAL A 145 -18.00 -7.14 30.11
CA VAL A 145 -18.23 -5.85 29.45
C VAL A 145 -17.05 -4.92 29.75
N SER A 146 -16.02 -4.96 28.91
CA SER A 146 -14.74 -4.25 29.16
C SER A 146 -14.86 -2.72 29.27
N THR A 147 -15.93 -2.13 28.77
CA THR A 147 -16.19 -0.69 28.80
C THR A 147 -16.95 -0.24 30.05
N ALA A 148 -17.55 -1.16 30.81
CA ALA A 148 -18.34 -0.84 31.99
C ALA A 148 -17.43 -0.59 33.21
N LYS A 149 -17.80 0.45 33.99
CA LYS A 149 -17.07 0.81 35.22
C LYS A 149 -17.33 -0.16 36.38
N GLU A 150 -18.53 -0.74 36.45
CA GLU A 150 -18.97 -1.64 37.51
C GLU A 150 -19.68 -2.86 36.89
N ASN A 151 -19.72 -3.97 37.62
CA ASN A 151 -20.35 -5.24 37.21
C ASN A 151 -19.89 -5.77 35.84
N ASN A 152 -18.60 -5.62 35.55
CA ASN A 152 -17.99 -5.87 34.23
C ASN A 152 -17.47 -7.30 34.01
N GLY A 153 -17.54 -8.16 35.04
CA GLY A 153 -17.11 -9.56 34.99
C GLY A 153 -15.59 -9.79 35.05
N LEU A 154 -14.76 -8.72 35.07
CA LEU A 154 -13.30 -8.82 34.99
C LEU A 154 -12.69 -9.54 36.20
N ASP A 155 -13.22 -9.29 37.40
CA ASP A 155 -12.76 -9.94 38.64
C ASP A 155 -12.99 -11.45 38.61
N GLN A 156 -14.12 -11.87 38.00
CA GLN A 156 -14.45 -13.28 37.87
C GLN A 156 -13.49 -13.98 36.91
N VAL A 157 -13.11 -13.31 35.80
CA VAL A 157 -12.11 -13.83 34.86
C VAL A 157 -10.79 -14.09 35.56
N LEU A 158 -10.28 -13.13 36.33
CA LEU A 158 -9.02 -13.31 37.05
C LEU A 158 -9.09 -14.40 38.11
N ARG A 159 -10.19 -14.48 38.87
CA ARG A 159 -10.41 -15.59 39.84
C ARG A 159 -10.40 -16.96 39.15
N ALA A 160 -11.04 -17.07 37.99
CA ALA A 160 -11.03 -18.31 37.22
C ALA A 160 -9.63 -18.64 36.71
N VAL A 161 -8.85 -17.66 36.23
CA VAL A 161 -7.45 -17.85 35.82
C VAL A 161 -6.61 -18.39 36.97
N PHE A 162 -6.70 -17.78 38.15
CA PHE A 162 -5.96 -18.23 39.34
C PHE A 162 -6.40 -19.62 39.83
N THR A 163 -7.64 -20.05 39.53
CA THR A 163 -8.15 -21.39 39.85
C THR A 163 -7.71 -22.46 38.84
N GLN A 164 -7.29 -22.02 37.65
CA GLN A 164 -6.83 -22.89 36.57
C GLN A 164 -5.30 -23.05 36.53
N GLU A 165 -4.58 -22.34 37.39
CA GLU A 165 -3.13 -22.44 37.56
C GLU A 165 -2.69 -23.90 37.81
N GLY A 166 -1.74 -24.39 37.00
CA GLY A 166 -1.21 -25.76 37.10
C GLY A 166 -2.10 -26.88 36.55
N LYS A 167 -3.29 -26.59 36.01
CA LYS A 167 -4.12 -27.58 35.30
C LYS A 167 -3.63 -27.75 33.86
N LYS A 168 -4.10 -28.80 33.19
CA LYS A 168 -3.92 -28.98 31.74
C LYS A 168 -5.26 -28.84 31.06
N GLN A 169 -5.31 -28.06 29.98
CA GLN A 169 -6.51 -27.96 29.16
C GLN A 169 -6.61 -29.18 28.26
N LYS A 170 -7.78 -29.83 28.24
CA LYS A 170 -8.12 -30.82 27.23
C LYS A 170 -8.90 -30.14 26.12
N ALA A 171 -8.45 -30.31 24.89
CA ALA A 171 -9.11 -29.74 23.73
C ALA A 171 -10.35 -30.60 23.35
N PRO A 172 -11.52 -29.98 23.13
CA PRO A 172 -12.71 -30.71 22.66
C PRO A 172 -12.61 -31.12 21.19
N TYR A 173 -11.72 -30.47 20.44
CA TYR A 173 -11.39 -30.75 19.05
C TYR A 173 -9.86 -30.82 18.92
N LEU A 174 -9.36 -31.78 18.16
CA LEU A 174 -7.95 -31.93 17.82
C LEU A 174 -7.84 -32.02 16.30
N GLN A 175 -7.06 -31.12 15.71
CA GLN A 175 -6.80 -31.17 14.28
C GLN A 175 -5.95 -32.41 13.95
N ALA A 176 -6.28 -33.09 12.85
CA ALA A 176 -5.48 -34.19 12.35
C ALA A 176 -4.12 -33.69 11.83
N ASP A 177 -3.08 -34.52 11.93
CA ASP A 177 -1.78 -34.20 11.36
C ASP A 177 -1.88 -34.21 9.83
N ILE A 178 -1.68 -33.05 9.21
CA ILE A 178 -1.86 -32.84 7.78
C ILE A 178 -0.66 -32.14 7.17
N ASP A 179 -0.37 -32.49 5.92
CA ASP A 179 0.60 -31.76 5.12
C ASP A 179 0.08 -30.35 4.83
N LEU A 180 0.67 -29.35 5.51
CA LEU A 180 0.36 -27.93 5.34
C LEU A 180 0.74 -27.37 3.95
N THR A 181 1.41 -28.17 3.10
CA THR A 181 1.73 -27.81 1.71
C THR A 181 0.66 -28.27 0.72
N ASP A 182 -0.18 -29.25 1.08
CA ASP A 182 -1.33 -29.68 0.28
C ASP A 182 -2.58 -28.84 0.58
N LYS A 183 -2.99 -28.07 -0.42
CA LYS A 183 -4.18 -27.22 -0.35
C LYS A 183 -5.46 -27.99 -0.04
N GLN A 184 -5.66 -29.17 -0.63
CA GLN A 184 -6.91 -29.89 -0.45
C GLN A 184 -7.02 -30.43 0.97
N ALA A 185 -5.91 -30.93 1.53
CA ALA A 185 -5.83 -31.38 2.92
C ALA A 185 -6.15 -30.24 3.91
N VAL A 186 -5.55 -29.06 3.74
CA VAL A 186 -5.82 -27.88 4.59
C VAL A 186 -7.28 -27.42 4.48
N ASP A 187 -7.81 -27.29 3.26
CA ASP A 187 -9.21 -26.85 3.04
C ASP A 187 -10.23 -27.83 3.67
N ILE A 188 -9.95 -29.14 3.67
CA ILE A 188 -10.83 -30.16 4.27
C ILE A 188 -10.81 -30.08 5.80
N GLU A 189 -9.62 -29.96 6.40
CA GLU A 189 -9.50 -29.86 7.85
C GLU A 189 -10.08 -28.55 8.41
N ASP A 190 -9.85 -27.42 7.74
CA ASP A 190 -10.46 -26.16 8.16
C ASP A 190 -12.00 -26.26 8.11
N ARG A 191 -12.56 -26.91 7.08
CA ARG A 191 -14.02 -27.17 7.02
C ARG A 191 -14.51 -28.02 8.18
N ARG A 192 -13.76 -29.05 8.59
CA ARG A 192 -14.12 -29.89 9.75
C ARG A 192 -14.13 -29.07 11.04
N ARG A 193 -13.12 -28.22 11.25
CA ARG A 193 -13.09 -27.32 12.41
C ARG A 193 -14.26 -26.33 12.37
N TYR A 194 -14.59 -25.76 11.21
CA TYR A 194 -15.78 -24.90 11.07
C TYR A 194 -17.07 -25.64 11.39
N GLN A 195 -17.23 -26.88 10.94
CA GLN A 195 -18.42 -27.69 11.28
C GLN A 195 -18.53 -27.95 12.78
N PHE A 196 -17.41 -28.23 13.46
CA PHE A 196 -17.39 -28.35 14.91
C PHE A 196 -17.82 -27.04 15.58
N VAL A 197 -17.22 -25.91 15.19
CA VAL A 197 -17.56 -24.59 15.74
C VAL A 197 -19.04 -24.25 15.50
N ASP A 198 -19.55 -24.53 14.30
CA ASP A 198 -20.97 -24.32 13.96
C ASP A 198 -21.88 -25.14 14.87
N SER A 199 -21.55 -26.40 15.13
CA SER A 199 -22.32 -27.26 16.04
C SER A 199 -22.35 -26.73 17.48
N VAL A 200 -21.23 -26.19 17.97
CA VAL A 200 -21.15 -25.58 19.31
C VAL A 200 -22.00 -24.31 19.36
N VAL A 201 -21.86 -23.42 18.37
CA VAL A 201 -22.60 -22.15 18.31
C VAL A 201 -24.11 -22.41 18.24
N ASP A 202 -24.54 -23.31 17.35
CA ASP A 202 -25.96 -23.64 17.19
C ASP A 202 -26.56 -24.26 18.46
N ALA A 203 -25.74 -24.91 19.29
CA ALA A 203 -26.16 -25.44 20.58
C ALA A 203 -26.30 -24.37 21.67
N VAL A 204 -25.49 -23.30 21.65
CA VAL A 204 -25.38 -22.33 22.75
C VAL A 204 -26.04 -20.97 22.48
N GLU A 205 -26.25 -20.64 21.21
CA GLU A 205 -26.73 -19.33 20.78
C GLU A 205 -28.21 -19.42 20.38
N THR A 206 -29.04 -18.60 21.02
CA THR A 206 -30.45 -18.42 20.65
C THR A 206 -30.68 -16.99 20.19
N ARG A 207 -30.94 -16.81 18.89
CA ARG A 207 -31.24 -15.51 18.28
C ARG A 207 -32.76 -15.32 18.16
N LYS A 208 -33.33 -14.34 18.88
CA LYS A 208 -34.74 -13.93 18.67
C LYS A 208 -34.92 -13.25 17.31
N VAL A 209 -33.96 -12.41 16.93
CA VAL A 209 -33.91 -11.82 15.60
C VAL A 209 -33.18 -12.80 14.68
N LYS A 210 -33.94 -13.66 13.99
CA LYS A 210 -33.40 -14.32 12.79
C LYS A 210 -32.95 -13.21 11.83
N VAL A 211 -31.75 -13.32 11.28
CA VAL A 211 -31.15 -12.41 10.28
C VAL A 211 -31.90 -12.54 8.94
N ALA A 212 -33.21 -12.29 8.96
CA ALA A 212 -34.14 -12.42 7.85
C ALA A 212 -34.86 -11.10 7.55
N ALA A 213 -34.64 -10.05 8.34
CA ALA A 213 -35.04 -8.71 7.95
C ALA A 213 -33.92 -8.10 7.10
N HIS A 214 -34.06 -8.19 5.77
CA HIS A 214 -33.26 -7.39 4.83
C HIS A 214 -33.27 -5.92 5.31
N THR A 215 -32.15 -5.47 5.88
CA THR A 215 -32.00 -4.07 6.25
C THR A 215 -31.71 -3.25 4.99
N ARG A 216 -31.94 -1.93 5.04
CA ARG A 216 -31.53 -1.01 3.95
C ARG A 216 -30.04 -1.10 3.62
N GLN A 217 -29.22 -1.52 4.59
CA GLN A 217 -27.80 -1.80 4.38
C GLN A 217 -27.59 -3.04 3.51
N ASP A 218 -28.35 -4.12 3.74
CA ASP A 218 -28.27 -5.35 2.93
C ASP A 218 -28.70 -5.11 1.47
N THR A 219 -29.71 -4.26 1.24
CA THR A 219 -30.11 -3.90 -0.13
C THR A 219 -29.03 -3.08 -0.85
N LEU A 220 -28.35 -2.19 -0.13
CA LEU A 220 -27.26 -1.39 -0.68
C LEU A 220 -26.04 -2.28 -0.95
N ASP A 221 -25.69 -3.15 -0.01
CA ASP A 221 -24.62 -4.13 -0.16
C ASP A 221 -24.92 -5.08 -1.33
N ALA A 222 -26.16 -5.52 -1.57
CA ALA A 222 -26.50 -6.36 -2.72
C ALA A 222 -26.15 -5.72 -4.09
N VAL A 223 -26.29 -4.39 -4.19
CA VAL A 223 -25.91 -3.63 -5.39
C VAL A 223 -24.41 -3.36 -5.41
N LEU A 224 -23.85 -2.85 -4.31
CA LEU A 224 -22.45 -2.44 -4.23
C LEU A 224 -21.45 -3.60 -4.20
N THR A 225 -21.87 -4.77 -3.75
CA THR A 225 -21.06 -6.00 -3.74
C THR A 225 -21.27 -6.88 -4.97
N ASN A 226 -22.16 -6.48 -5.88
CA ASN A 226 -22.37 -7.19 -7.13
C ASN A 226 -21.09 -7.16 -7.98
N LYS A 227 -20.72 -8.30 -8.57
CA LYS A 227 -19.50 -8.45 -9.38
C LYS A 227 -19.37 -7.43 -10.52
N PHE A 228 -20.47 -7.03 -11.15
CA PHE A 228 -20.46 -6.08 -12.27
C PHE A 228 -20.91 -4.69 -11.84
N ALA A 229 -22.04 -4.59 -11.15
CA ALA A 229 -22.57 -3.28 -10.72
C ALA A 229 -21.66 -2.62 -9.68
N GLY A 230 -21.05 -3.38 -8.77
CA GLY A 230 -20.08 -2.86 -7.80
C GLY A 230 -18.84 -2.25 -8.45
N ILE A 231 -18.30 -2.88 -9.49
CA ILE A 231 -17.15 -2.35 -10.25
C ILE A 231 -17.55 -1.09 -11.03
N ALA A 232 -18.72 -1.08 -11.67
CA ALA A 232 -19.20 0.08 -12.42
C ALA A 232 -19.46 1.28 -11.50
N ILE A 233 -20.12 1.07 -10.35
CA ILE A 233 -20.36 2.11 -9.35
C ILE A 233 -19.04 2.62 -8.77
N PHE A 234 -18.09 1.71 -8.52
CA PHE A 234 -16.76 2.10 -8.07
C PHE A 234 -16.05 2.99 -9.09
N ALA A 235 -16.07 2.62 -10.37
CA ALA A 235 -15.49 3.44 -11.42
C ALA A 235 -16.15 4.82 -11.51
N ALA A 236 -17.48 4.90 -11.38
CA ALA A 236 -18.22 6.17 -11.38
C ALA A 236 -17.87 7.06 -10.17
N ILE A 237 -17.78 6.49 -8.97
CA ILE A 237 -17.39 7.22 -7.76
C ILE A 237 -15.95 7.71 -7.88
N MET A 238 -15.02 6.86 -8.34
CA MET A 238 -13.63 7.27 -8.53
C MET A 238 -13.49 8.33 -9.61
N TRP A 239 -14.24 8.22 -10.70
CA TRP A 239 -14.30 9.28 -11.71
C TRP A 239 -14.76 10.62 -11.09
N ALA A 240 -15.81 10.61 -10.25
CA ALA A 240 -16.26 11.82 -9.58
C ALA A 240 -15.19 12.39 -8.62
N VAL A 241 -14.50 11.54 -7.86
CA VAL A 241 -13.39 11.96 -6.99
C VAL A 241 -12.27 12.62 -7.79
N PHE A 242 -11.87 12.03 -8.92
CA PHE A 242 -10.83 12.61 -9.78
C PHE A 242 -11.30 13.87 -10.48
N ALA A 243 -12.52 13.91 -10.98
CA ALA A 243 -13.07 15.09 -11.62
C ALA A 243 -13.08 16.28 -10.63
N ILE A 244 -13.62 16.08 -9.42
CA ILE A 244 -13.66 17.13 -8.39
C ILE A 244 -12.25 17.55 -7.99
N SER A 245 -11.33 16.61 -7.76
CA SER A 245 -10.00 16.94 -7.23
C SER A 245 -8.99 17.43 -8.27
N GLN A 246 -9.04 16.95 -9.51
CA GLN A 246 -8.02 17.22 -10.54
C GLN A 246 -8.52 18.15 -11.65
N THR A 247 -9.83 18.24 -11.89
CA THR A 247 -10.39 19.02 -13.00
C THR A 247 -11.11 20.28 -12.54
N TYR A 248 -11.75 20.24 -11.37
CA TYR A 248 -12.58 21.35 -10.90
C TYR A 248 -12.01 22.06 -9.68
N LEU A 249 -12.18 21.49 -8.49
CA LEU A 249 -11.92 22.18 -7.22
C LEU A 249 -10.41 22.31 -6.92
N GLY A 250 -9.62 21.30 -7.24
CA GLY A 250 -8.17 21.32 -6.99
C GLY A 250 -7.45 22.41 -7.77
N PRO A 251 -7.55 22.46 -9.11
CA PRO A 251 -6.95 23.52 -9.93
C PRO A 251 -7.40 24.91 -9.49
N LEU A 252 -8.69 25.13 -9.24
CA LEU A 252 -9.21 26.43 -8.77
C LEU A 252 -8.49 26.96 -7.53
N ILE A 253 -8.18 26.08 -6.56
CA ILE A 253 -7.46 26.47 -5.35
C ILE A 253 -5.95 26.60 -5.63
N ALA A 254 -5.40 25.73 -6.48
CA ALA A 254 -3.98 25.76 -6.87
C ALA A 254 -3.63 27.04 -7.63
N ASP A 255 -4.36 27.37 -8.69
CA ASP A 255 -4.14 28.54 -9.53
C ASP A 255 -4.23 29.83 -8.70
N TRP A 256 -5.18 29.87 -7.75
CA TRP A 256 -5.27 30.99 -6.81
C TRP A 256 -4.01 31.13 -5.96
N LEU A 257 -3.48 30.05 -5.40
CA LEU A 257 -2.27 30.09 -4.57
C LEU A 257 -1.00 30.35 -5.39
N VAL A 258 -0.89 29.73 -6.56
CA VAL A 258 0.26 29.86 -7.46
C VAL A 258 0.36 31.28 -7.98
N GLY A 259 -0.76 31.92 -8.34
CA GLY A 259 -0.75 33.31 -8.78
C GLY A 259 -0.20 34.30 -7.74
N TRP A 260 -0.38 34.03 -6.43
CA TRP A 260 0.28 34.82 -5.38
C TRP A 260 1.78 34.60 -5.31
N ILE A 261 2.24 33.37 -5.57
CA ILE A 261 3.66 33.01 -5.54
C ILE A 261 4.36 33.59 -6.77
N GLU A 262 3.75 33.52 -7.94
CA GLU A 262 4.26 34.12 -9.18
C GLU A 262 4.39 35.63 -9.04
N ALA A 263 3.36 36.32 -8.52
CA ALA A 263 3.45 37.75 -8.25
C ALA A 263 4.60 38.10 -7.27
N PHE A 264 4.86 37.22 -6.30
CA PHE A 264 6.00 37.38 -5.39
C PHE A 264 7.34 37.09 -6.10
N GLN A 265 7.40 36.08 -6.96
CA GLN A 265 8.59 35.73 -7.75
C GLN A 265 8.98 36.86 -8.71
N ASP A 266 8.01 37.48 -9.36
CA ASP A 266 8.22 38.62 -10.25
C ASP A 266 8.74 39.83 -9.48
N TRP A 267 8.12 40.13 -8.32
CA TRP A 267 8.59 41.20 -7.44
C TRP A 267 10.03 40.97 -6.98
N VAL A 268 10.39 39.76 -6.56
CA VAL A 268 11.78 39.42 -6.19
C VAL A 268 12.73 39.53 -7.38
N SER A 269 12.30 39.07 -8.56
CA SER A 269 13.11 39.13 -9.78
C SER A 269 13.41 40.56 -10.22
N GLU A 270 12.44 41.47 -10.08
CA GLU A 270 12.61 42.89 -10.37
C GLU A 270 13.58 43.55 -9.39
N GLN A 271 13.46 43.26 -8.08
CA GLN A 271 14.40 43.77 -7.07
C GLN A 271 15.83 43.23 -7.25
N MET A 272 15.98 42.09 -7.94
CA MET A 272 17.25 41.43 -8.20
C MET A 272 17.77 41.67 -9.63
N ALA A 273 17.21 42.61 -10.39
CA ALA A 273 17.60 42.86 -11.77
C ALA A 273 19.11 43.15 -11.95
N ASP A 274 19.72 43.85 -10.99
CA ASP A 274 21.16 44.19 -10.99
C ASP A 274 22.07 43.11 -10.37
N SER A 275 21.49 41.99 -9.90
CA SER A 275 22.25 40.90 -9.28
C SER A 275 22.87 39.96 -10.32
N PRO A 276 23.97 39.24 -10.00
CA PRO A 276 24.52 38.22 -10.88
C PRO A 276 23.48 37.18 -11.28
N ALA A 277 23.50 36.75 -12.54
CA ALA A 277 22.54 35.79 -13.09
C ALA A 277 22.43 34.51 -12.25
N LEU A 278 23.54 34.05 -11.65
CA LEU A 278 23.57 32.90 -10.74
C LEU A 278 22.73 33.13 -9.48
N LEU A 279 22.78 34.31 -8.88
CA LEU A 279 21.99 34.62 -7.69
C LEU A 279 20.50 34.71 -8.03
N ARG A 280 20.16 35.36 -9.14
CA ARG A 280 18.77 35.44 -9.63
C ARG A 280 18.20 34.06 -9.92
N THR A 281 18.93 33.21 -10.65
CA THR A 281 18.47 31.85 -11.00
C THR A 281 18.28 30.98 -9.75
N ILE A 282 19.18 31.08 -8.76
CA ILE A 282 19.06 30.30 -7.52
C ILE A 282 17.84 30.75 -6.70
N ILE A 283 17.64 32.06 -6.54
CA ILE A 283 16.63 32.59 -5.62
C ILE A 283 15.25 32.62 -6.28
N ALA A 284 15.12 33.27 -7.45
CA ALA A 284 13.84 33.43 -8.13
C ALA A 284 13.36 32.10 -8.72
N ASP A 285 14.13 31.51 -9.63
CA ASP A 285 13.66 30.36 -10.40
C ASP A 285 13.83 29.03 -9.62
N GLY A 286 14.95 28.90 -8.90
CA GLY A 286 15.28 27.68 -8.16
C GLY A 286 14.48 27.54 -6.85
N LEU A 287 14.58 28.52 -5.95
CA LEU A 287 13.94 28.46 -4.63
C LEU A 287 12.47 28.86 -4.69
N ILE A 288 12.14 30.06 -5.19
CA ILE A 288 10.75 30.54 -5.21
C ILE A 288 9.92 29.74 -6.21
N GLY A 289 10.41 29.53 -7.43
CA GLY A 289 9.78 28.64 -8.41
C GLY A 289 9.63 27.19 -7.88
N GLY A 290 10.64 26.69 -7.16
CA GLY A 290 10.56 25.41 -6.44
C GLY A 290 9.45 25.35 -5.38
N VAL A 291 9.24 26.43 -4.62
CA VAL A 291 8.12 26.55 -3.67
C VAL A 291 6.79 26.61 -4.41
N GLY A 292 6.72 27.34 -5.54
CA GLY A 292 5.56 27.42 -6.42
C GLY A 292 5.10 26.04 -6.89
N ALA A 293 6.02 25.23 -7.42
CA ALA A 293 5.71 23.86 -7.86
C ALA A 293 5.16 22.98 -6.73
N VAL A 294 5.73 23.07 -5.51
CA VAL A 294 5.27 22.30 -4.36
C VAL A 294 3.87 22.73 -3.90
N ILE A 295 3.64 24.05 -3.80
CA ILE A 295 2.38 24.61 -3.32
C ILE A 295 1.28 24.45 -4.36
N GLY A 296 1.58 24.57 -5.65
CA GLY A 296 0.61 24.35 -6.73
C GLY A 296 0.03 22.94 -6.73
N PHE A 297 0.84 21.92 -6.46
CA PHE A 297 0.34 20.55 -6.41
C PHE A 297 -0.41 20.19 -5.10
N LEU A 298 -0.18 20.94 -4.01
CA LEU A 298 -0.70 20.63 -2.69
C LEU A 298 -2.24 20.61 -2.61
N PRO A 299 -2.99 21.60 -3.13
CA PRO A 299 -4.45 21.61 -3.11
C PRO A 299 -5.10 20.41 -3.80
N LEU A 300 -4.59 20.02 -4.97
CA LEU A 300 -5.10 18.87 -5.72
C LEU A 300 -5.04 17.59 -4.87
N VAL A 301 -3.90 17.39 -4.21
CA VAL A 301 -3.67 16.25 -3.31
C VAL A 301 -4.56 16.34 -2.06
N MET A 302 -4.73 17.53 -1.48
CA MET A 302 -5.57 17.74 -0.30
C MET A 302 -7.04 17.42 -0.59
N VAL A 303 -7.61 17.97 -1.66
CA VAL A 303 -9.01 17.70 -2.05
C VAL A 303 -9.20 16.21 -2.31
N MET A 304 -8.28 15.57 -3.02
CA MET A 304 -8.32 14.13 -3.25
C MET A 304 -8.32 13.33 -1.95
N TYR A 305 -7.42 13.65 -1.00
CA TYR A 305 -7.36 12.96 0.28
C TYR A 305 -8.60 13.15 1.13
N PHE A 306 -9.16 14.36 1.13
CA PHE A 306 -10.40 14.65 1.84
C PHE A 306 -11.53 13.75 1.34
N LEU A 307 -11.72 13.67 0.01
CA LEU A 307 -12.75 12.81 -0.60
C LEU A 307 -12.49 11.32 -0.33
N LEU A 308 -11.24 10.87 -0.40
CA LEU A 308 -10.89 9.48 -0.06
C LEU A 308 -11.14 9.16 1.41
N ALA A 309 -10.85 10.09 2.32
CA ALA A 309 -11.12 9.92 3.74
C ALA A 309 -12.64 9.79 4.02
N LEU A 310 -13.49 10.55 3.32
CA LEU A 310 -14.95 10.38 3.40
C LEU A 310 -15.39 8.98 2.92
N LEU A 311 -14.81 8.48 1.83
CA LEU A 311 -15.10 7.13 1.33
C LEU A 311 -14.62 6.03 2.29
N GLU A 312 -13.47 6.24 2.94
CA GLU A 312 -12.94 5.32 3.95
C GLU A 312 -13.82 5.28 5.20
N GLU A 313 -14.22 6.43 5.73
CA GLU A 313 -15.07 6.54 6.93
C GLU A 313 -16.50 6.04 6.72
N SER A 314 -17.04 6.17 5.50
CA SER A 314 -18.37 5.66 5.16
C SER A 314 -18.45 4.12 5.20
N GLY A 315 -17.31 3.43 5.20
CA GLY A 315 -17.21 1.98 5.09
C GLY A 315 -17.30 1.47 3.65
N TYR A 316 -17.35 2.35 2.64
CA TYR A 316 -17.43 1.99 1.23
C TYR A 316 -16.19 1.22 0.74
N MET A 317 -14.99 1.63 1.17
CA MET A 317 -13.71 1.00 0.78
C MET A 317 -13.62 -0.50 1.16
N ALA A 318 -14.30 -0.91 2.22
CA ALA A 318 -14.38 -2.31 2.60
C ALA A 318 -15.18 -3.16 1.59
N ARG A 319 -16.27 -2.61 1.03
CA ARG A 319 -17.08 -3.30 0.00
C ARG A 319 -16.33 -3.41 -1.31
N VAL A 320 -15.68 -2.32 -1.73
CA VAL A 320 -14.83 -2.29 -2.93
C VAL A 320 -13.77 -3.39 -2.85
N SER A 321 -13.10 -3.49 -1.69
CA SER A 321 -12.11 -4.55 -1.46
C SER A 321 -12.72 -5.94 -1.56
N ALA A 322 -13.93 -6.17 -1.03
CA ALA A 322 -14.62 -7.45 -1.13
C ALA A 322 -15.01 -7.82 -2.58
N VAL A 323 -15.47 -6.86 -3.40
CA VAL A 323 -15.81 -7.07 -4.82
C VAL A 323 -14.59 -7.46 -5.64
N LEU A 324 -13.44 -6.87 -5.33
CA LEU A 324 -12.21 -7.01 -6.11
C LEU A 324 -11.28 -8.10 -5.58
N ASP A 325 -11.50 -8.62 -4.37
CA ASP A 325 -10.73 -9.73 -3.80
C ASP A 325 -10.63 -10.94 -4.74
N PRO A 326 -11.70 -11.41 -5.41
CA PRO A 326 -11.62 -12.54 -6.33
C PRO A 326 -10.68 -12.34 -7.52
N ILE A 327 -10.46 -11.09 -7.94
CA ILE A 327 -9.58 -10.73 -9.06
C ILE A 327 -8.12 -10.71 -8.56
N PHE A 328 -7.87 -9.99 -7.46
CA PHE A 328 -6.53 -9.82 -6.89
C PHE A 328 -5.94 -11.11 -6.32
N LYS A 329 -6.79 -11.97 -5.75
CA LYS A 329 -6.36 -13.26 -5.19
C LYS A 329 -5.77 -14.20 -6.24
N ARG A 330 -6.16 -14.08 -7.51
CA ARG A 330 -5.58 -14.88 -8.62
C ARG A 330 -4.09 -14.58 -8.81
N VAL A 331 -3.70 -13.32 -8.63
CA VAL A 331 -2.30 -12.89 -8.77
C VAL A 331 -1.51 -12.91 -7.47
N GLY A 332 -2.15 -13.28 -6.34
CA GLY A 332 -1.50 -13.39 -5.03
C GLY A 332 -1.48 -12.09 -4.22
N LEU A 333 -2.44 -11.20 -4.47
CA LEU A 333 -2.71 -10.00 -3.67
C LEU A 333 -4.08 -10.12 -2.99
N SER A 334 -4.34 -9.34 -1.94
CA SER A 334 -5.68 -9.24 -1.35
C SER A 334 -6.51 -8.15 -2.03
N GLY A 335 -7.84 -8.20 -1.87
CA GLY A 335 -8.73 -7.14 -2.33
C GLY A 335 -8.40 -5.76 -1.76
N LYS A 336 -7.71 -5.70 -0.60
CA LYS A 336 -7.22 -4.45 -0.02
C LYS A 336 -6.15 -3.76 -0.87
N SER A 337 -5.44 -4.48 -1.73
CA SER A 337 -4.42 -3.91 -2.62
C SER A 337 -5.00 -2.93 -3.65
N VAL A 338 -6.30 -3.02 -3.93
CA VAL A 338 -7.01 -2.05 -4.79
C VAL A 338 -6.88 -0.64 -4.25
N ILE A 339 -7.01 -0.48 -2.93
CA ILE A 339 -7.06 0.84 -2.29
C ILE A 339 -5.77 1.62 -2.65
N PRO A 340 -4.56 1.09 -2.39
CA PRO A 340 -3.31 1.70 -2.87
C PRO A 340 -3.24 1.97 -4.37
N ILE A 341 -3.63 1.00 -5.19
CA ILE A 341 -3.49 1.10 -6.66
C ILE A 341 -4.36 2.22 -7.20
N VAL A 342 -5.60 2.30 -6.74
CA VAL A 342 -6.55 3.30 -7.20
C VAL A 342 -6.16 4.67 -6.69
N ILE A 343 -5.77 4.79 -5.42
CA ILE A 343 -5.28 6.07 -4.88
C ILE A 343 -4.01 6.54 -5.62
N SER A 344 -3.15 5.62 -6.05
CA SER A 344 -1.95 5.93 -6.85
C SER A 344 -2.25 6.57 -8.21
N THR A 345 -3.44 6.36 -8.80
CA THR A 345 -3.83 7.04 -10.06
C THR A 345 -3.93 8.55 -9.91
N GLY A 346 -4.18 9.05 -8.70
CA GLY A 346 -4.04 10.47 -8.40
C GLY A 346 -2.61 10.84 -8.09
N CYS A 347 -2.05 10.27 -7.01
CA CYS A 347 -0.64 10.44 -6.69
C CYS A 347 -0.08 9.20 -5.97
N ALA A 348 1.09 8.75 -6.43
CA ALA A 348 1.72 7.53 -5.95
C ALA A 348 2.13 7.60 -4.47
N ILE A 349 2.47 8.78 -3.93
CA ILE A 349 2.85 8.97 -2.52
C ILE A 349 1.69 8.53 -1.58
N PRO A 350 0.48 9.13 -1.69
CA PRO A 350 -0.75 8.65 -1.06
C PRO A 350 -1.01 7.16 -1.17
N GLY A 351 -0.92 6.65 -2.41
CA GLY A 351 -1.31 5.28 -2.71
C GLY A 351 -0.38 4.31 -2.02
N ILE A 352 0.93 4.54 -2.12
CA ILE A 352 1.94 3.74 -1.42
C ILE A 352 1.75 3.79 0.09
N MET A 353 1.55 4.98 0.69
CA MET A 353 1.35 5.09 2.14
C MET A 353 0.07 4.37 2.63
N SER A 354 -0.97 4.27 1.79
CA SER A 354 -2.19 3.54 2.14
C SER A 354 -1.99 2.01 2.19
N CYS A 355 -0.86 1.49 1.71
CA CYS A 355 -0.52 0.07 1.81
C CYS A 355 -0.44 -0.41 3.28
N ARG A 356 -0.26 0.47 4.26
CA ARG A 356 -0.31 0.15 5.70
C ARG A 356 -1.61 -0.52 6.16
N THR A 357 -2.69 -0.38 5.39
CA THR A 357 -3.99 -1.05 5.64
C THR A 357 -3.95 -2.56 5.38
N ILE A 358 -2.93 -3.02 4.64
CA ILE A 358 -2.62 -4.41 4.34
C ILE A 358 -1.74 -4.94 5.48
N ARG A 359 -2.22 -5.97 6.18
CA ARG A 359 -1.55 -6.55 7.35
C ARG A 359 -0.44 -7.51 6.96
N ASP A 360 -0.68 -8.29 5.90
CA ASP A 360 0.35 -9.18 5.36
C ASP A 360 1.51 -8.35 4.80
N GLU A 361 2.70 -8.58 5.34
CA GLU A 361 3.86 -7.76 5.02
C GLU A 361 4.32 -7.93 3.56
N ARG A 362 4.17 -9.13 2.99
CA ARG A 362 4.55 -9.40 1.60
C ARG A 362 3.56 -8.75 0.64
N GLU A 363 2.26 -8.91 0.86
CA GLU A 363 1.23 -8.25 0.08
C GLU A 363 1.38 -6.73 0.16
N ARG A 364 1.70 -6.19 1.35
CA ARG A 364 2.00 -4.77 1.54
C ARG A 364 3.19 -4.34 0.69
N ARG A 365 4.34 -5.05 0.79
CA ARG A 365 5.56 -4.74 0.02
C ARG A 365 5.34 -4.87 -1.50
N ALA A 366 4.66 -5.94 -1.93
CA ALA A 366 4.33 -6.15 -3.33
C ALA A 366 3.39 -5.06 -3.86
N THR A 367 2.34 -4.72 -3.12
CA THR A 367 1.41 -3.66 -3.51
C THR A 367 2.11 -2.30 -3.57
N ALA A 368 2.94 -1.96 -2.58
CA ALA A 368 3.70 -0.71 -2.57
C ALA A 368 4.64 -0.57 -3.79
N MET A 369 5.24 -1.68 -4.24
CA MET A 369 6.08 -1.71 -5.43
C MET A 369 5.30 -1.59 -6.74
N LEU A 370 4.12 -2.20 -6.81
CA LEU A 370 3.36 -2.31 -8.07
C LEU A 370 2.39 -1.15 -8.28
N ALA A 371 1.92 -0.51 -7.20
CA ALA A 371 0.91 0.55 -7.27
C ALA A 371 1.34 1.75 -8.13
N SER A 372 2.63 1.99 -8.34
CA SER A 372 3.17 3.10 -9.15
C SER A 372 3.17 2.83 -10.66
N PHE A 373 2.88 1.61 -11.11
CA PHE A 373 2.76 1.30 -12.54
C PHE A 373 1.53 1.96 -13.18
N ILE A 374 0.51 2.27 -12.38
CA ILE A 374 -0.60 3.06 -12.88
C ILE A 374 -0.13 4.52 -13.07
N PRO A 375 -0.46 5.17 -14.20
CA PRO A 375 -0.13 6.58 -14.36
C PRO A 375 -0.82 7.45 -13.29
N CYS A 376 -0.06 8.31 -12.63
CA CYS A 376 -0.56 9.29 -11.67
C CYS A 376 -0.83 10.65 -12.34
N GLY A 377 -1.49 11.58 -11.64
CA GLY A 377 -1.82 12.93 -12.17
C GLY A 377 -0.62 13.66 -12.78
N ALA A 378 0.55 13.62 -12.12
CA ALA A 378 1.80 14.22 -12.61
C ALA A 378 2.32 13.64 -13.95
N LYS A 379 1.80 12.50 -14.41
CA LYS A 379 2.15 11.90 -15.71
C LYS A 379 1.22 12.36 -16.84
N ILE A 380 0.10 13.02 -16.52
CA ILE A 380 -0.87 13.52 -17.51
C ILE A 380 -0.23 14.53 -18.47
N PRO A 381 0.58 15.51 -18.02
CA PRO A 381 1.25 16.44 -18.94
C PRO A 381 2.11 15.73 -20.00
N VAL A 382 2.85 14.68 -19.60
CA VAL A 382 3.67 13.88 -20.52
C VAL A 382 2.80 13.13 -21.53
N ILE A 383 1.70 12.51 -21.09
CA ILE A 383 0.75 11.83 -21.98
C ILE A 383 0.13 12.83 -22.96
N ALA A 384 -0.25 14.02 -22.48
CA ALA A 384 -0.86 15.07 -23.28
C ALA A 384 0.11 15.63 -24.33
N LEU A 385 1.37 15.90 -23.96
CA LEU A 385 2.40 16.38 -24.87
C LEU A 385 2.63 15.38 -26.03
N PHE A 386 2.91 14.12 -25.70
CA PHE A 386 3.20 13.10 -26.73
C PHE A 386 1.94 12.73 -27.53
N GLY A 387 0.78 12.67 -26.89
CA GLY A 387 -0.51 12.46 -27.56
C GLY A 387 -0.85 13.59 -28.53
N GLY A 388 -0.62 14.84 -28.13
CA GLY A 388 -0.82 16.03 -28.95
C GLY A 388 0.16 16.11 -30.12
N ALA A 389 1.46 15.97 -29.85
CA ALA A 389 2.51 16.16 -30.84
C ALA A 389 2.57 15.03 -31.90
N PHE A 390 2.45 13.76 -31.49
CA PHE A 390 2.71 12.61 -32.38
C PHE A 390 1.45 11.84 -32.81
N PHE A 391 0.31 12.08 -32.17
CA PHE A 391 -0.93 11.32 -32.38
C PHE A 391 -2.17 12.19 -32.55
N ALA A 392 -2.00 13.44 -32.99
CA ALA A 392 -3.09 14.38 -33.29
C ALA A 392 -4.11 14.54 -32.14
N GLY A 393 -3.66 14.47 -30.89
CA GLY A 393 -4.52 14.63 -29.70
C GLY A 393 -5.46 13.45 -29.44
N SER A 394 -5.19 12.28 -30.01
CA SER A 394 -6.09 11.13 -29.91
C SER A 394 -6.17 10.54 -28.50
N ALA A 395 -7.39 10.38 -27.99
CA ALA A 395 -7.66 9.94 -26.62
C ALA A 395 -7.17 8.51 -26.30
N TRP A 396 -6.96 7.67 -27.32
CA TRP A 396 -6.51 6.29 -27.12
C TRP A 396 -5.13 6.20 -26.48
N VAL A 397 -4.24 7.19 -26.69
CA VAL A 397 -2.89 7.21 -26.09
C VAL A 397 -2.98 7.19 -24.57
N SER A 398 -3.91 7.96 -24.02
CA SER A 398 -4.19 7.95 -22.58
C SER A 398 -4.79 6.60 -22.14
N TRP A 399 -5.80 6.10 -22.85
CA TRP A 399 -6.45 4.84 -22.48
C TRP A 399 -5.48 3.65 -22.46
N VAL A 400 -4.63 3.54 -23.49
CA VAL A 400 -3.61 2.49 -23.57
C VAL A 400 -2.57 2.65 -22.45
N SER A 401 -2.18 3.88 -22.11
CA SER A 401 -1.26 4.14 -20.99
C SER A 401 -1.80 3.67 -19.64
N TYR A 402 -3.09 3.89 -19.35
CA TYR A 402 -3.68 3.36 -18.12
C TYR A 402 -3.89 1.85 -18.16
N PHE A 403 -4.30 1.30 -19.30
CA PHE A 403 -4.56 -0.14 -19.44
C PHE A 403 -3.29 -0.97 -19.37
N VAL A 404 -2.21 -0.54 -20.03
CA VAL A 404 -0.89 -1.19 -19.93
C VAL A 404 -0.41 -1.12 -18.48
N GLY A 405 -0.50 0.04 -17.81
CA GLY A 405 -0.18 0.16 -16.38
C GLY A 405 -0.94 -0.85 -15.51
N LEU A 406 -2.24 -1.01 -15.73
CA LEU A 406 -3.06 -2.00 -15.03
C LEU A 406 -2.60 -3.45 -15.32
N CYS A 407 -2.31 -3.78 -16.58
CA CYS A 407 -1.77 -5.09 -16.96
C CYS A 407 -0.43 -5.37 -16.27
N LEU A 408 0.46 -4.37 -16.18
CA LEU A 408 1.76 -4.51 -15.51
C LEU A 408 1.63 -4.75 -14.02
N ILE A 409 0.61 -4.21 -13.36
CA ILE A 409 0.34 -4.50 -11.95
C ILE A 409 0.06 -6.00 -11.78
N PHE A 410 -0.80 -6.58 -12.63
CA PHE A 410 -1.13 -8.01 -12.56
C PHE A 410 0.06 -8.91 -12.96
N LEU A 411 0.78 -8.58 -14.03
CA LEU A 411 1.96 -9.31 -14.46
C LEU A 411 3.09 -9.21 -13.43
N GLY A 412 3.32 -8.02 -12.89
CA GLY A 412 4.28 -7.77 -11.82
C GLY A 412 3.92 -8.54 -10.56
N ALA A 413 2.64 -8.58 -10.16
CA ALA A 413 2.20 -9.38 -9.02
C ALA A 413 2.50 -10.89 -9.21
N LEU A 414 2.26 -11.41 -10.42
CA LEU A 414 2.60 -12.79 -10.77
C LEU A 414 4.12 -13.04 -10.75
N LEU A 415 4.91 -12.10 -11.25
CA LEU A 415 6.37 -12.17 -11.23
C LEU A 415 6.91 -12.15 -9.80
N VAL A 416 6.42 -11.23 -8.95
CA VAL A 416 6.79 -11.18 -7.53
C VAL A 416 6.40 -12.46 -6.83
N LYS A 417 5.21 -12.98 -7.13
CA LYS A 417 4.74 -14.26 -6.60
C LYS A 417 5.66 -15.41 -6.98
N MET A 418 6.14 -15.44 -8.23
CA MET A 418 7.08 -16.43 -8.74
C MET A 418 8.47 -16.31 -8.08
N VAL A 419 9.00 -15.10 -7.96
CA VAL A 419 10.34 -14.82 -7.41
C VAL A 419 10.41 -15.15 -5.92
N THR A 420 9.36 -14.84 -5.15
CA THR A 420 9.34 -15.03 -3.69
C THR A 420 8.87 -16.42 -3.23
N GLY A 421 8.55 -17.32 -4.16
CA GLY A 421 8.37 -18.75 -3.94
C GLY A 421 7.21 -19.26 -3.09
N HIS A 422 6.35 -18.38 -2.57
CA HIS A 422 5.16 -18.78 -1.79
C HIS A 422 3.99 -19.23 -2.69
N LYS A 423 4.08 -20.44 -3.25
CA LYS A 423 3.00 -21.11 -4.01
C LYS A 423 1.88 -21.68 -3.12
N PHE A 424 2.06 -21.81 -1.80
CA PHE A 424 1.28 -22.77 -1.00
C PHE A 424 0.53 -22.23 0.23
N ARG A 425 0.44 -20.92 0.46
CA ARG A 425 -0.32 -20.42 1.63
C ARG A 425 -1.30 -19.34 1.21
N LYS A 426 -2.57 -19.72 1.07
CA LYS A 426 -3.65 -18.75 0.94
C LYS A 426 -3.92 -18.18 2.32
N THR A 427 -3.72 -16.90 2.49
CA THR A 427 -4.37 -16.12 3.54
C THR A 427 -5.88 -16.31 3.38
N PHE A 428 -6.54 -16.92 4.37
CA PHE A 428 -7.98 -16.83 4.48
C PHE A 428 -8.31 -15.40 4.87
N PHE A 429 -8.53 -14.57 3.86
CA PHE A 429 -8.97 -13.22 4.05
C PHE A 429 -10.42 -13.22 4.52
N ILE A 430 -10.63 -13.26 5.84
CA ILE A 430 -11.96 -13.18 6.43
C ILE A 430 -12.26 -11.70 6.71
N MET A 431 -12.85 -11.02 5.73
CA MET A 431 -13.22 -9.61 5.85
C MET A 431 -14.53 -9.47 6.63
N GLU A 432 -14.48 -8.79 7.78
CA GLU A 432 -15.69 -8.24 8.42
C GLU A 432 -16.08 -6.98 7.64
N LEU A 433 -17.28 -6.96 7.04
CA LEU A 433 -17.83 -5.74 6.45
C LEU A 433 -18.32 -4.82 7.59
N PRO A 434 -17.73 -3.63 7.80
CA PRO A 434 -18.15 -2.73 8.85
C PRO A 434 -19.56 -2.17 8.54
N ARG A 435 -20.38 -1.87 9.56
CA ARG A 435 -21.67 -1.18 9.32
C ARG A 435 -21.45 0.17 8.63
N TYR A 436 -22.38 0.57 7.77
CA TYR A 436 -22.35 1.92 7.17
C TYR A 436 -22.39 2.99 8.25
N ARG A 437 -21.58 4.03 8.08
CA ARG A 437 -21.54 5.19 8.95
C ARG A 437 -21.62 6.45 8.09
N VAL A 438 -22.25 7.49 8.61
CA VAL A 438 -22.15 8.82 7.99
C VAL A 438 -20.73 9.32 8.24
N PRO A 439 -19.95 9.67 7.20
CA PRO A 439 -18.57 10.12 7.38
C PRO A 439 -18.54 11.45 8.12
N SER A 440 -17.54 11.62 9.00
CA SER A 440 -17.34 12.85 9.75
C SER A 440 -16.52 13.83 8.93
N LEU A 441 -17.13 14.94 8.52
CA LEU A 441 -16.42 15.99 7.79
C LEU A 441 -15.20 16.49 8.56
N TRP A 442 -15.31 16.60 9.89
CA TRP A 442 -14.22 17.05 10.75
C TRP A 442 -13.02 16.09 10.75
N ASN A 443 -13.27 14.79 10.87
CA ASN A 443 -12.19 13.80 10.87
C ASN A 443 -11.55 13.71 9.48
N ALA A 444 -12.34 13.80 8.41
CA ALA A 444 -11.83 13.87 7.05
C ALA A 444 -10.94 15.10 6.84
N THR A 445 -11.33 16.28 7.36
CA THR A 445 -10.48 17.48 7.29
C THR A 445 -9.19 17.34 8.09
N LEU A 446 -9.24 16.76 9.30
CA LEU A 446 -8.03 16.51 10.09
C LEU A 446 -7.09 15.53 9.38
N SER A 447 -7.63 14.45 8.83
CA SER A 447 -6.85 13.47 8.06
C SER A 447 -6.20 14.11 6.83
N MET A 448 -6.95 14.97 6.11
CA MET A 448 -6.41 15.76 5.00
C MET A 448 -5.23 16.63 5.45
N LEU A 449 -5.38 17.39 6.55
CA LEU A 449 -4.34 18.28 7.06
C LEU A 449 -3.09 17.54 7.54
N GLU A 450 -3.24 16.40 8.22
CA GLU A 450 -2.12 15.56 8.62
C GLU A 450 -1.33 15.04 7.41
N ARG A 451 -2.04 14.63 6.36
CA ARG A 451 -1.42 14.16 5.11
C ARG A 451 -0.76 15.31 4.33
N ALA A 452 -1.39 16.49 4.30
CA ALA A 452 -0.81 17.71 3.73
C ALA A 452 0.51 18.07 4.43
N LYS A 453 0.53 18.06 5.76
CA LYS A 453 1.75 18.27 6.55
C LYS A 453 2.82 17.23 6.23
N ALA A 454 2.44 15.95 6.11
CA ALA A 454 3.39 14.90 5.75
C ALA A 454 3.97 15.09 4.34
N TYR A 455 3.16 15.56 3.38
CA TYR A 455 3.61 15.92 2.03
C TYR A 455 4.59 17.09 2.07
N ILE A 456 4.27 18.18 2.77
CA ILE A 456 5.16 19.35 2.90
C ILE A 456 6.50 18.93 3.53
N ILE A 457 6.50 18.19 4.63
CA ILE A 457 7.76 17.83 5.32
C ILE A 457 8.64 16.90 4.48
N LYS A 458 8.05 15.94 3.77
CA LYS A 458 8.81 14.87 3.09
C LYS A 458 9.07 15.12 1.60
N ALA A 459 8.11 15.70 0.88
CA ALA A 459 8.20 15.90 -0.55
C ALA A 459 8.77 17.29 -0.88
N ALA A 460 8.37 18.34 -0.16
CA ALA A 460 8.79 19.71 -0.49
C ALA A 460 10.31 19.90 -0.43
N THR A 461 10.97 19.37 0.60
CA THR A 461 12.42 19.46 0.75
C THR A 461 13.16 18.77 -0.39
N ILE A 462 12.70 17.58 -0.82
CA ILE A 462 13.29 16.86 -1.94
C ILE A 462 13.04 17.61 -3.25
N ILE A 463 11.80 18.04 -3.50
CA ILE A 463 11.42 18.75 -4.72
C ILE A 463 12.19 20.05 -4.86
N LEU A 464 12.28 20.86 -3.79
CA LEU A 464 12.98 22.13 -3.80
C LEU A 464 14.48 21.98 -4.08
N VAL A 465 15.15 21.04 -3.41
CA VAL A 465 16.58 20.77 -3.66
C VAL A 465 16.79 20.28 -5.09
N CYS A 466 15.95 19.36 -5.55
CA CYS A 466 16.12 18.80 -6.88
C CYS A 466 15.75 19.81 -7.99
N ASN A 467 14.74 20.66 -7.79
CA ASN A 467 14.39 21.72 -8.75
C ASN A 467 15.54 22.72 -8.87
N LEU A 468 16.09 23.19 -7.74
CA LEU A 468 17.26 24.06 -7.72
C LEU A 468 18.45 23.44 -8.47
N VAL A 469 18.74 22.15 -8.23
CA VAL A 469 19.83 21.44 -8.92
C VAL A 469 19.56 21.32 -10.42
N VAL A 470 18.34 20.96 -10.83
CA VAL A 470 17.98 20.86 -12.24
C VAL A 470 18.08 22.21 -12.94
N GLN A 471 17.57 23.28 -12.32
CA GLN A 471 17.66 24.63 -12.86
C GLN A 471 19.11 25.07 -13.03
N LEU A 472 19.95 24.87 -12.02
CA LEU A 472 21.39 25.14 -12.12
C LEU A 472 22.05 24.35 -13.26
N MET A 473 21.69 23.08 -13.43
CA MET A 473 22.24 22.23 -14.46
C MET A 473 21.77 22.60 -15.87
N GLN A 474 20.58 23.17 -16.02
CA GLN A 474 20.02 23.64 -17.28
C GLN A 474 20.59 24.99 -17.69
N THR A 475 20.68 25.93 -16.74
CA THR A 475 21.08 27.32 -17.01
C THR A 475 22.59 27.51 -17.18
N PHE A 476 23.42 26.70 -16.52
CA PHE A 476 24.87 26.90 -16.49
C PHE A 476 25.68 25.79 -17.15
N ASN A 477 26.85 26.16 -17.68
CA ASN A 477 27.93 25.24 -18.05
C ASN A 477 28.89 24.98 -16.86
N TRP A 478 29.85 24.07 -17.02
CA TRP A 478 30.83 23.75 -15.96
C TRP A 478 31.73 24.91 -15.52
N SER A 479 31.78 25.98 -16.33
CA SER A 479 32.47 27.24 -16.00
C SER A 479 31.55 28.27 -15.34
N PHE A 480 30.31 27.90 -14.98
CA PHE A 480 29.28 28.75 -14.39
C PHE A 480 28.92 29.97 -15.25
N GLN A 481 29.03 29.85 -16.57
CA GLN A 481 28.49 30.83 -17.52
C GLN A 481 27.07 30.44 -17.92
N VAL A 482 26.22 31.44 -18.12
CA VAL A 482 24.85 31.24 -18.59
C VAL A 482 24.88 30.70 -20.02
N VAL A 483 24.13 29.63 -20.25
CA VAL A 483 24.00 29.01 -21.57
C VAL A 483 23.00 29.82 -22.40
N GLU A 484 23.43 30.30 -23.56
CA GLU A 484 22.57 31.01 -24.52
C GLU A 484 21.63 30.04 -25.26
N GLU A 485 20.49 30.55 -25.72
CA GLU A 485 19.51 29.79 -26.51
C GLU A 485 20.17 29.26 -27.80
N GLY A 486 20.08 27.95 -28.05
CA GLY A 486 20.78 27.25 -29.12
C GLY A 486 22.13 26.62 -28.74
N ALA A 487 22.65 26.86 -27.53
CA ALA A 487 23.87 26.25 -26.99
C ALA A 487 23.60 25.27 -25.83
N GLU A 488 22.38 24.72 -25.74
CA GLU A 488 21.91 23.87 -24.63
C GLU A 488 22.75 22.59 -24.45
N ASN A 489 23.41 22.16 -25.53
CA ASN A 489 24.36 21.03 -25.53
C ASN A 489 25.63 21.27 -24.68
N THR A 490 25.93 22.52 -24.31
CA THR A 490 27.06 22.88 -23.45
C THR A 490 26.71 22.94 -21.96
N SER A 491 25.42 22.79 -21.63
CA SER A 491 24.93 22.79 -20.25
C SER A 491 25.52 21.65 -19.41
N ILE A 492 25.58 21.84 -18.09
CA ILE A 492 25.95 20.76 -17.15
C ILE A 492 25.00 19.58 -17.31
N LEU A 493 23.71 19.83 -17.51
CA LEU A 493 22.70 18.78 -17.74
C LEU A 493 23.05 17.92 -18.96
N ALA A 494 23.45 18.54 -20.08
CA ALA A 494 23.83 17.80 -21.29
C ALA A 494 25.00 16.85 -21.02
N SER A 495 26.01 17.30 -20.25
CA SER A 495 27.17 16.46 -19.91
C SER A 495 26.82 15.24 -19.03
N ILE A 496 25.86 15.40 -18.11
CA ILE A 496 25.41 14.33 -17.20
C ILE A 496 24.44 13.37 -17.92
N ALA A 497 23.61 13.90 -18.84
CA ALA A 497 22.61 13.13 -19.57
C ALA A 497 23.20 12.33 -20.75
N THR A 498 24.29 12.82 -21.37
CA THR A 498 24.90 12.16 -22.53
C THR A 498 25.29 10.70 -22.27
N PRO A 499 25.94 10.33 -21.14
CA PRO A 499 26.20 8.93 -20.81
C PRO A 499 24.92 8.09 -20.67
N PHE A 500 23.83 8.67 -20.16
CA PHE A 500 22.55 7.97 -20.02
C PHE A 500 21.89 7.70 -21.38
N SER A 501 22.15 8.53 -22.40
CA SER A 501 21.61 8.35 -23.74
C SER A 501 22.00 7.02 -24.40
N PHE A 502 23.20 6.49 -24.09
CA PHE A 502 23.64 5.19 -24.61
C PHE A 502 22.72 4.03 -24.22
N LEU A 503 22.13 4.11 -23.01
CA LEU A 503 21.17 3.13 -22.53
C LEU A 503 19.85 3.20 -23.33
N LEU A 504 19.51 4.37 -23.86
CA LEU A 504 18.26 4.64 -24.58
C LEU A 504 18.37 4.40 -26.09
N ILE A 505 19.57 4.20 -26.64
CA ILE A 505 19.78 3.87 -28.07
C ILE A 505 18.94 2.65 -28.50
N PRO A 506 18.96 1.50 -27.79
CA PRO A 506 18.15 0.33 -28.17
C PRO A 506 16.64 0.56 -28.10
N LEU A 507 16.21 1.60 -27.36
CA LEU A 507 14.82 1.97 -27.18
C LEU A 507 14.31 2.90 -28.31
N GLY A 508 15.18 3.36 -29.20
CA GLY A 508 14.80 4.17 -30.38
C GLY A 508 14.82 5.68 -30.16
N PHE A 509 15.40 6.16 -29.05
CA PHE A 509 15.43 7.57 -28.66
C PHE A 509 16.71 7.95 -27.89
N GLY A 510 17.86 7.46 -28.37
CA GLY A 510 19.18 7.67 -27.76
C GLY A 510 19.77 9.08 -27.92
N THR A 511 18.98 10.14 -27.74
CA THR A 511 19.45 11.53 -27.75
C THR A 511 19.71 12.02 -26.32
N TRP A 512 20.66 12.93 -26.15
CA TRP A 512 20.97 13.48 -24.84
C TRP A 512 19.80 14.31 -24.28
N GLN A 513 19.01 14.96 -25.14
CA GLN A 513 17.83 15.73 -24.74
C GLN A 513 16.77 14.84 -24.07
N LEU A 514 16.44 13.71 -24.71
CA LEU A 514 15.47 12.76 -24.17
C LEU A 514 16.00 12.05 -22.93
N ALA A 515 17.30 11.78 -22.89
CA ALA A 515 18.00 11.30 -21.70
C ALA A 515 17.92 12.29 -20.55
N ALA A 516 18.17 13.58 -20.80
CA ALA A 516 18.10 14.65 -19.82
C ALA A 516 16.71 14.75 -19.22
N ALA A 517 15.68 14.79 -20.07
CA ALA A 517 14.29 14.82 -19.64
C ALA A 517 13.87 13.54 -18.88
N ALA A 518 14.39 12.37 -19.24
CA ALA A 518 14.12 11.14 -18.48
C ALA A 518 14.78 11.16 -17.08
N VAL A 519 15.99 11.74 -16.96
CA VAL A 519 16.70 11.89 -15.68
C VAL A 519 15.96 12.86 -14.77
N THR A 520 15.55 14.02 -15.27
CA THR A 520 14.73 14.98 -14.50
C THR A 520 13.37 14.38 -14.14
N GLY A 521 12.83 13.50 -14.99
CA GLY A 521 11.63 12.71 -14.72
C GLY A 521 11.69 11.80 -13.49
N PHE A 522 12.89 11.37 -13.04
CA PHE A 522 13.03 10.61 -11.80
C PHE A 522 12.86 11.47 -10.55
N ILE A 523 13.16 12.76 -10.64
CA ILE A 523 12.92 13.73 -9.58
C ILE A 523 11.42 14.01 -9.48
N ALA A 524 10.84 14.48 -10.59
CA ALA A 524 9.44 14.86 -10.73
C ALA A 524 9.00 14.52 -12.16
N LYS A 525 7.87 13.82 -12.31
CA LYS A 525 7.46 13.25 -13.61
C LYS A 525 6.90 14.31 -14.55
N GLU A 526 6.32 15.35 -13.98
CA GLU A 526 5.81 16.53 -14.65
C GLU A 526 6.94 17.36 -15.28
N ASN A 527 8.12 17.41 -14.63
CA ASN A 527 9.30 18.16 -15.11
C ASN A 527 9.88 17.63 -16.42
N VAL A 528 9.48 16.44 -16.87
CA VAL A 528 9.86 15.91 -18.20
C VAL A 528 9.44 16.90 -19.28
N VAL A 529 8.22 17.45 -19.19
CA VAL A 529 7.69 18.37 -20.21
C VAL A 529 8.47 19.68 -20.23
N GLY A 530 8.68 20.31 -19.06
CA GLY A 530 9.46 21.54 -18.96
C GLY A 530 10.91 21.35 -19.40
N THR A 531 11.53 20.22 -19.04
CA THR A 531 12.89 19.90 -19.50
C THR A 531 12.95 19.77 -21.02
N LEU A 532 11.97 19.07 -21.64
CA LEU A 532 11.89 18.96 -23.10
C LEU A 532 11.70 20.31 -23.77
N ALA A 533 10.88 21.20 -23.19
CA ALA A 533 10.68 22.55 -23.70
C ALA A 533 12.00 23.34 -23.75
N VAL A 534 12.80 23.28 -22.68
CA VAL A 534 14.08 23.99 -22.59
C VAL A 534 15.13 23.37 -23.51
N VAL A 535 15.40 22.07 -23.41
CA VAL A 535 16.53 21.44 -24.14
C VAL A 535 16.32 21.31 -25.65
N TYR A 536 15.08 21.42 -26.14
CA TYR A 536 14.74 21.46 -27.57
C TYR A 536 14.42 22.87 -28.07
N GLY A 537 14.49 23.91 -27.24
CA GLY A 537 14.13 25.29 -27.64
C GLY A 537 12.66 25.44 -28.04
N LEU A 538 11.77 24.69 -27.38
CA LEU A 538 10.33 24.61 -27.67
C LEU A 538 9.47 25.43 -26.70
N THR A 539 10.06 26.33 -25.91
CA THR A 539 9.35 27.21 -24.95
C THR A 539 8.26 28.08 -25.59
N ARG A 540 8.33 28.31 -26.90
CA ARG A 540 7.27 29.01 -27.67
C ARG A 540 6.03 28.15 -27.95
N PHE A 541 6.18 26.82 -27.92
CA PHE A 541 5.14 25.84 -28.28
C PHE A 541 4.68 25.02 -27.08
N ILE A 542 5.45 25.04 -25.99
CA ILE A 542 5.20 24.33 -24.75
C ILE A 542 5.35 25.37 -23.63
N ASP A 543 4.25 25.62 -22.94
CA ASP A 543 4.25 26.43 -21.73
C ASP A 543 4.95 25.64 -20.61
N THR A 544 5.98 26.23 -20.02
CA THR A 544 6.78 25.58 -18.96
C THR A 544 6.10 25.63 -17.59
N ASP A 545 5.13 26.51 -17.41
CA ASP A 545 4.41 26.71 -16.14
C ASP A 545 3.15 25.84 -16.13
N GLU A 546 2.37 25.86 -17.22
CA GLU A 546 1.21 24.98 -17.39
C GLU A 546 1.59 23.55 -17.79
N LEU A 547 2.85 23.33 -18.23
CA LEU A 547 3.34 22.06 -18.77
C LEU A 547 2.46 21.51 -19.91
N ALA A 548 1.92 22.43 -20.72
CA ALA A 548 0.96 22.14 -21.76
C ALA A 548 1.46 22.66 -23.12
N MET A 549 1.12 21.93 -24.18
CA MET A 549 1.41 22.36 -25.54
C MET A 549 0.41 23.44 -25.95
N THR A 550 0.92 24.63 -26.30
CA THR A 550 0.11 25.80 -26.68
C THR A 550 -0.19 25.86 -28.19
N GLY A 551 0.57 25.12 -29.00
CA GLY A 551 0.35 25.00 -30.44
C GLY A 551 1.51 24.33 -31.18
N GLY A 552 1.40 24.20 -32.51
CA GLY A 552 2.53 23.77 -33.34
C GLY A 552 2.93 22.30 -33.20
N ALA A 553 1.97 21.39 -33.02
CA ALA A 553 2.22 19.94 -32.85
C ALA A 553 3.20 19.35 -33.89
N ASN A 554 3.04 19.71 -35.17
CA ASN A 554 3.93 19.26 -36.24
C ASN A 554 5.36 19.78 -36.06
N THR A 555 5.51 21.02 -35.61
CA THR A 555 6.82 21.63 -35.33
C THR A 555 7.48 20.95 -34.15
N VAL A 556 6.73 20.71 -33.06
CA VAL A 556 7.21 19.97 -31.88
C VAL A 556 7.71 18.57 -32.28
N ALA A 557 6.90 17.82 -33.05
CA ALA A 557 7.26 16.49 -33.51
C ALA A 557 8.48 16.49 -34.44
N ALA A 558 8.57 17.47 -35.35
CA ALA A 558 9.69 17.62 -36.26
C ALA A 558 10.99 17.97 -35.52
N THR A 559 10.96 18.91 -34.57
CA THR A 559 12.13 19.32 -33.78
C THR A 559 12.64 18.19 -32.88
N MET A 560 11.73 17.38 -32.32
CA MET A 560 12.14 16.22 -31.53
C MET A 560 12.77 15.11 -32.37
N GLY A 561 12.49 15.05 -33.67
CA GLY A 561 13.09 14.08 -34.60
C GLY A 561 12.71 12.62 -34.32
N LEU A 562 11.57 12.38 -33.65
CA LEU A 562 11.12 11.05 -33.27
C LEU A 562 10.10 10.48 -34.27
N THR A 563 10.16 9.17 -34.48
CA THR A 563 9.03 8.45 -35.09
C THR A 563 7.88 8.35 -34.09
N SER A 564 6.64 8.17 -34.56
CA SER A 564 5.49 7.94 -33.66
C SER A 564 5.69 6.71 -32.78
N VAL A 565 6.40 5.68 -33.28
CA VAL A 565 6.73 4.48 -32.51
C VAL A 565 7.76 4.79 -31.41
N SER A 566 8.84 5.50 -31.73
CA SER A 566 9.86 5.92 -30.76
C SER A 566 9.27 6.86 -29.70
N ALA A 567 8.36 7.74 -30.09
CA ALA A 567 7.62 8.63 -29.20
C ALA A 567 6.75 7.84 -28.20
N LEU A 568 6.02 6.81 -28.67
CA LEU A 568 5.26 5.93 -27.77
C LEU A 568 6.16 5.13 -26.84
N ALA A 569 7.31 4.65 -27.33
CA ALA A 569 8.29 3.93 -26.54
C ALA A 569 8.89 4.84 -25.45
N TYR A 570 9.20 6.10 -25.76
CA TYR A 570 9.67 7.10 -24.80
C TYR A 570 8.62 7.43 -23.74
N LEU A 571 7.35 7.58 -24.17
CA LEU A 571 6.23 7.77 -23.26
C LEU A 571 6.15 6.61 -22.27
N PHE A 572 6.13 5.36 -22.75
CA PHE A 572 6.02 4.18 -21.88
C PHE A 572 7.24 3.98 -20.98
N PHE A 573 8.44 4.31 -21.46
CA PHE A 573 9.63 4.36 -20.63
C PHE A 573 9.44 5.31 -19.45
N ASN A 574 9.00 6.54 -19.69
CA ASN A 574 8.78 7.52 -18.61
C ASN A 574 7.63 7.13 -17.67
N LEU A 575 6.58 6.51 -18.19
CA LEU A 575 5.41 6.09 -17.41
C LEU A 575 5.69 4.90 -16.49
N TYR A 576 6.44 3.89 -16.94
CA TYR A 576 6.59 2.62 -16.20
C TYR A 576 7.97 2.40 -15.57
N THR A 577 8.85 3.40 -15.66
CA THR A 577 10.07 3.47 -14.84
C THR A 577 9.76 3.80 -13.38
N PRO A 578 10.76 3.72 -12.46
CA PRO A 578 10.58 4.11 -11.07
C PRO A 578 9.84 5.45 -10.91
N PRO A 579 8.97 5.56 -9.89
CA PRO A 579 8.21 6.79 -9.65
C PRO A 579 9.15 7.90 -9.16
N CYS A 580 8.60 9.09 -8.93
CA CYS A 580 9.37 10.22 -8.40
C CYS A 580 10.07 9.88 -7.07
N PHE A 581 11.17 10.58 -6.76
CA PHE A 581 11.96 10.34 -5.54
C PHE A 581 11.12 10.42 -4.25
N ALA A 582 10.12 11.30 -4.19
CA ALA A 582 9.20 11.37 -3.07
C ALA A 582 8.38 10.08 -2.90
N ALA A 583 7.91 9.47 -3.99
CA ALA A 583 7.22 8.18 -3.96
C ALA A 583 8.18 7.02 -3.62
N ILE A 584 9.44 7.05 -4.06
CA ILE A 584 10.47 6.10 -3.63
C ILE A 584 10.73 6.22 -2.11
N GLY A 585 10.74 7.44 -1.58
CA GLY A 585 10.83 7.69 -0.14
C GLY A 585 9.64 7.12 0.64
N ALA A 586 8.42 7.28 0.11
CA ALA A 586 7.22 6.65 0.67
C ALA A 586 7.33 5.12 0.62
N MET A 587 7.78 4.55 -0.50
CA MET A 587 8.00 3.12 -0.70
C MET A 587 8.99 2.56 0.32
N ASN A 588 10.08 3.27 0.58
CA ASN A 588 11.06 2.89 1.61
C ASN A 588 10.42 2.84 3.01
N SER A 589 9.57 3.81 3.35
CA SER A 589 8.92 3.86 4.66
C SER A 589 7.91 2.73 4.91
N GLU A 590 7.28 2.21 3.85
CA GLU A 590 6.30 1.12 3.90
C GLU A 590 6.95 -0.26 3.75
N MET A 591 8.07 -0.37 3.01
CA MET A 591 8.83 -1.61 2.87
C MET A 591 9.69 -1.93 4.09
N ARG A 592 10.30 -0.90 4.70
CA ARG A 592 11.22 -1.01 5.86
C ARG A 592 12.39 -1.99 5.67
N ASP A 593 12.74 -2.28 4.41
CA ASP A 593 13.83 -3.17 4.02
C ASP A 593 14.51 -2.62 2.75
N ARG A 594 15.81 -2.30 2.86
CA ARG A 594 16.59 -1.72 1.76
C ARG A 594 16.74 -2.69 0.58
N ARG A 595 16.79 -4.00 0.81
CA ARG A 595 16.91 -4.99 -0.26
C ARG A 595 15.64 -5.02 -1.11
N TRP A 596 14.48 -4.95 -0.45
CA TRP A 596 13.20 -4.84 -1.13
C TRP A 596 13.06 -3.53 -1.90
N LEU A 597 13.51 -2.40 -1.33
CA LEU A 597 13.50 -1.11 -2.03
C LEU A 597 14.32 -1.14 -3.33
N TRP A 598 15.57 -1.60 -3.27
CA TRP A 598 16.43 -1.70 -4.45
C TRP A 598 15.91 -2.71 -5.47
N SER A 599 15.34 -3.83 -5.00
CA SER A 599 14.67 -4.80 -5.87
C SER A 599 13.46 -4.18 -6.56
N ALA A 600 12.72 -3.30 -5.88
CA ALA A 600 11.57 -2.59 -6.45
C ALA A 600 11.96 -1.58 -7.52
N ILE A 601 12.97 -0.75 -7.23
CA ILE A 601 13.51 0.21 -8.20
C ILE A 601 14.05 -0.55 -9.42
N GLY A 602 14.83 -1.62 -9.19
CA GLY A 602 15.34 -2.48 -10.26
C GLY A 602 14.23 -3.09 -11.10
N LEU A 603 13.20 -3.67 -10.47
CA LEU A 603 12.06 -4.26 -11.17
C LEU A 603 11.31 -3.24 -12.02
N GLN A 604 10.99 -2.07 -11.46
CA GLN A 604 10.29 -0.99 -12.17
C GLN A 604 11.13 -0.51 -13.36
N PHE A 605 12.44 -0.33 -13.17
CA PHE A 605 13.34 0.12 -14.24
C PHE A 605 13.45 -0.92 -15.36
N CYS A 606 13.65 -2.19 -15.01
CA CYS A 606 13.70 -3.30 -15.96
C CYS A 606 12.38 -3.43 -16.73
N THR A 607 11.25 -3.23 -16.05
CA THR A 607 9.91 -3.30 -16.65
C THR A 607 9.71 -2.15 -17.65
N GLY A 608 9.95 -0.91 -17.25
CA GLY A 608 9.86 0.25 -18.13
C GLY A 608 10.79 0.15 -19.35
N TYR A 609 12.03 -0.30 -19.14
CA TYR A 609 12.99 -0.55 -20.22
C TYR A 609 12.49 -1.61 -21.19
N THR A 610 12.03 -2.76 -20.67
CA THR A 610 11.57 -3.89 -21.50
C THR A 610 10.35 -3.50 -22.32
N ILE A 611 9.40 -2.76 -21.75
CA ILE A 611 8.21 -2.31 -22.47
C ILE A 611 8.58 -1.31 -23.56
N ALA A 612 9.42 -0.33 -23.26
CA ALA A 612 9.86 0.63 -24.26
C ALA A 612 10.60 -0.06 -25.42
N PHE A 613 11.46 -1.04 -25.11
CA PHE A 613 12.14 -1.85 -26.10
C PHE A 613 11.15 -2.63 -26.97
N LEU A 614 10.18 -3.32 -26.36
CA LEU A 614 9.17 -4.09 -27.08
C LEU A 614 8.30 -3.19 -27.96
N VAL A 615 7.84 -2.05 -27.46
CA VAL A 615 7.05 -1.09 -28.24
C VAL A 615 7.86 -0.57 -29.43
N ASN A 616 9.12 -0.21 -29.22
CA ASN A 616 9.96 0.29 -30.30
C ASN A 616 10.22 -0.76 -31.38
N GLN A 617 10.62 -1.97 -30.99
CA GLN A 617 10.99 -3.03 -31.93
C GLN A 617 9.79 -3.63 -32.65
N VAL A 618 8.74 -3.99 -31.89
CA VAL A 618 7.51 -4.55 -32.49
C VAL A 618 6.78 -3.48 -33.28
N GLY A 619 6.68 -2.26 -32.77
CA GLY A 619 6.04 -1.14 -33.48
C GLY A 619 6.74 -0.82 -34.78
N THR A 620 8.08 -0.77 -34.79
CA THR A 620 8.84 -0.47 -36.01
C THR A 620 8.72 -1.59 -37.04
N LEU A 621 8.73 -2.85 -36.58
CA LEU A 621 8.52 -4.01 -37.44
C LEU A 621 7.13 -3.99 -38.10
N VAL A 622 6.09 -3.66 -37.33
CA VAL A 622 4.70 -3.61 -37.83
C VAL A 622 4.45 -2.43 -38.76
N VAL A 623 4.95 -1.24 -38.42
CA VAL A 623 4.66 0.00 -39.17
C VAL A 623 5.60 0.20 -40.36
N TYR A 624 6.89 -0.11 -40.18
CA TYR A 624 7.94 0.20 -41.15
C TYR A 624 8.59 -1.05 -41.77
N GLY A 625 8.17 -2.26 -41.40
CA GLY A 625 8.60 -3.52 -42.05
C GLY A 625 10.05 -3.96 -41.76
N HIS A 626 10.74 -3.31 -40.82
CA HIS A 626 12.12 -3.64 -40.46
C HIS A 626 12.34 -3.52 -38.95
N LEU A 627 13.38 -4.17 -38.42
CA LEU A 627 13.76 -4.05 -37.01
C LEU A 627 14.39 -2.68 -36.75
N ALA A 628 14.07 -2.08 -35.60
CA ALA A 628 14.65 -0.80 -35.21
C ALA A 628 16.14 -0.96 -34.86
N ALA A 629 16.87 0.14 -34.99
CA ALA A 629 18.27 0.20 -34.59
C ALA A 629 18.46 -0.25 -33.13
N GLY A 630 19.55 -0.97 -32.86
CA GLY A 630 19.86 -1.45 -31.51
C GLY A 630 19.06 -2.68 -31.05
N PHE A 631 18.43 -3.44 -31.96
CA PHE A 631 17.73 -4.69 -31.62
C PHE A 631 18.60 -5.68 -30.83
N LEU A 632 19.80 -6.01 -31.33
CA LEU A 632 20.75 -6.93 -30.68
C LEU A 632 21.15 -6.48 -29.26
N PRO A 633 21.67 -5.25 -29.04
CA PRO A 633 22.04 -4.81 -27.70
C PRO A 633 20.83 -4.71 -26.76
N GLY A 634 19.66 -4.30 -27.25
CA GLY A 634 18.44 -4.27 -26.44
C GLY A 634 17.94 -5.67 -26.05
N LEU A 635 17.99 -6.64 -26.98
CA LEU A 635 17.65 -8.03 -26.71
C LEU A 635 18.60 -8.64 -25.67
N LEU A 636 19.90 -8.35 -25.78
CA LEU A 636 20.90 -8.79 -24.82
C LEU A 636 20.65 -8.18 -23.43
N ALA A 637 20.31 -6.89 -23.36
CA ALA A 637 19.94 -6.25 -22.09
C ALA A 637 18.71 -6.91 -21.45
N VAL A 638 17.64 -7.15 -22.23
CA VAL A 638 16.44 -7.85 -21.75
C VAL A 638 16.74 -9.28 -21.31
N ALA A 639 17.58 -10.00 -22.05
CA ALA A 639 18.02 -11.35 -21.68
C ALA A 639 18.83 -11.37 -20.37
N ILE A 640 19.72 -10.40 -20.17
CA ILE A 640 20.45 -10.25 -18.90
C ILE A 640 19.48 -9.96 -17.75
N MET A 641 18.54 -9.03 -17.92
CA MET A 641 17.54 -8.72 -16.88
C MET A 641 16.70 -9.97 -16.52
N ALA A 642 16.25 -10.73 -17.51
CA ALA A 642 15.53 -11.99 -17.30
C ALA A 642 16.42 -13.05 -16.60
N GLY A 643 17.70 -13.14 -16.99
CA GLY A 643 18.69 -14.01 -16.35
C GLY A 643 18.90 -13.68 -14.87
N VAL A 644 19.07 -12.40 -14.54
CA VAL A 644 19.21 -11.92 -13.15
C VAL A 644 17.98 -12.26 -12.32
N ILE A 645 16.77 -11.98 -12.83
CA ILE A 645 15.52 -12.32 -12.13
C ILE A 645 15.42 -13.83 -11.90
N THR A 646 15.81 -14.64 -12.88
CA THR A 646 15.80 -16.10 -12.78
C THR A 646 16.81 -16.62 -11.75
N LEU A 647 18.02 -16.05 -11.71
CA LEU A 647 19.05 -16.37 -10.72
C LEU A 647 18.60 -16.01 -9.30
N ILE A 648 18.05 -14.81 -9.11
CA ILE A 648 17.49 -14.36 -7.82
C ILE A 648 16.38 -15.31 -7.39
N SER A 649 15.47 -15.66 -8.30
CA SER A 649 14.38 -16.60 -8.00
C SER A 649 14.93 -17.96 -7.58
N ARG A 650 15.91 -18.52 -8.30
CA ARG A 650 16.55 -19.80 -7.94
C ARG A 650 17.22 -19.75 -6.55
N GLN A 651 17.95 -18.68 -6.25
CA GLN A 651 18.59 -18.51 -4.94
C GLN A 651 17.56 -18.41 -3.80
N ILE A 652 16.48 -17.65 -4.00
CA ILE A 652 15.40 -17.54 -3.01
C ILE A 652 14.73 -18.89 -2.78
N HIS A 653 14.40 -19.63 -3.84
CA HIS A 653 13.81 -20.97 -3.73
C HIS A 653 14.73 -21.98 -3.04
N ALA A 654 16.04 -21.96 -3.35
CA ALA A 654 17.02 -22.82 -2.70
C ALA A 654 17.14 -22.54 -1.19
N ASN A 655 17.24 -21.25 -0.83
CA ASN A 655 17.31 -20.83 0.58
C ASN A 655 16.01 -21.09 1.33
N PHE A 656 14.85 -20.92 0.68
CA PHE A 656 13.54 -21.22 1.27
C PHE A 656 13.41 -22.70 1.61
N SER A 657 13.85 -23.58 0.70
CA SER A 657 13.88 -25.02 0.92
C SER A 657 14.76 -25.40 2.11
N ALA A 658 15.90 -24.72 2.29
CA ALA A 658 16.80 -24.93 3.42
C ALA A 658 16.26 -24.37 4.76
N GLN A 659 15.55 -23.25 4.73
CA GLN A 659 15.08 -22.55 5.93
C GLN A 659 13.78 -23.15 6.51
N TYR A 660 12.98 -23.82 5.67
CA TYR A 660 11.69 -24.43 6.05
C TYR A 660 11.68 -25.95 5.94
N ASN A 661 12.83 -26.60 5.70
CA ASN A 661 12.96 -28.04 5.83
C ASN A 661 12.90 -28.43 7.31
N LEU A 662 11.72 -28.85 7.75
CA LEU A 662 11.45 -29.33 9.12
C LEU A 662 12.41 -30.46 9.56
N HIS A 663 12.92 -31.26 8.62
CA HIS A 663 13.81 -32.38 8.93
C HIS A 663 15.26 -31.99 9.28
N GLN A 664 15.77 -30.85 8.80
CA GLN A 664 17.15 -30.42 9.12
C GLN A 664 17.29 -29.76 10.49
N GLN A 665 16.19 -29.28 11.09
CA GLN A 665 16.22 -28.72 12.44
C GLN A 665 16.25 -29.80 13.52
N VAL A 666 15.80 -31.02 13.21
CA VAL A 666 15.88 -32.17 14.12
C VAL A 666 17.31 -32.74 14.18
N GLU A 667 18.04 -32.77 13.06
CA GLU A 667 19.44 -33.26 13.03
C GLU A 667 20.47 -32.28 13.59
N LYS A 668 20.13 -30.99 13.77
CA LYS A 668 21.01 -30.02 14.45
C LYS A 668 20.74 -29.92 15.95
N ALA A 669 19.63 -30.50 16.42
CA ALA A 669 19.25 -30.54 17.83
C ALA A 669 19.46 -31.93 18.46
N ALA A 670 19.84 -32.93 17.66
CA ALA A 670 20.40 -34.22 18.08
C ALA A 670 21.93 -34.15 17.99
#